data_AF-A0A349XXR7-F1
#
_entry.id   AF-A0A349XXR7-F1
#
_cell.length_a   1.000
_cell.length_b   1.000
_cell.length_c   1.000
_cell.angle_alpha   90.00
_cell.angle_beta   90.00
_cell.angle_gamma   90.00
#
_symmetry.space_group_name_H-M   'P 1'
#
loop_
_entity.id
_entity.type
_entity.pdbx_description
1 polymer ?
#
loop_
_entity_poly.entity_id
_entity_poly.type
_entity_poly.pdbx_seq_one_letter_code
_entity_poly.pdbx_strand_id
1 'polypeptide(L)'
;NLTEAARKDLAGFIENYRDKKGRPDKLDAVLSLMIHNGYKGTQSMSGKANAIIALAHRQLSEVMYHFRRSKGLGRRLNKVDIPDLITAMHGEHVSNPTAKALAGALSGVLEDLRLRFNDAGGNIPKRQDWGIVHSHNRRAIRKLGRTPDEARQRWKDFIRPLLDPEQMTNPNTGEIIGANGLDSSLDYVFETITSDGWAHRRPEGRKFGKGKVASKYQDSRFLIFKDARSWLAYNEKFGSSDAIGSIFNHINGVARDIAAMERFGPNPDATMEWLKQAVQVDIGKRQSGALNIEGVKVPGMSAIKMAEYRIDSLWRALRGRETVLDAPAQWAGDIRNLATSAALGSTGILAAATDPFVAAASRRLAGLPVVRGFGGILKRFASDGDRRAMARRAMIWDDYLHTMNESARFVDQMFGHEWSRYLVDRSLTWNALSPLTDARKRLEATAWHETLGGLAEKDTDWIDLNPLLQRAMEGFGITPDDWHRMRAGVDSMGFLDPGGVFEKTGDRTLAEKYAELIQQWQERSVPAGDPRIKSVLTGKVERGTILGEIAEFGSQFMSFGMSFTARQMEAMYVYSMLSKIKAGQIARGSGYFAAMAIPLTIGAAFYIQILNVLNGKDPEEMFGEKAWAFWGKAFVKGGGGGLFADFVDKS
;
A
#
# COMPACT_ATOMS: atom_id res chain seq x y z
N ASN A 1 9.00 25.92 13.24
CA ASN A 1 8.88 24.61 13.93
C ASN A 1 7.97 23.70 13.11
N LEU A 2 8.49 22.63 12.49
CA LEU A 2 7.75 21.74 11.58
C LEU A 2 6.51 21.11 12.24
N THR A 3 6.61 20.76 13.53
CA THR A 3 5.51 20.17 14.31
C THR A 3 4.32 21.12 14.44
N GLU A 4 4.58 22.42 14.63
CA GLU A 4 3.54 23.42 14.83
C GLU A 4 2.83 23.78 13.52
N ALA A 5 3.60 23.88 12.43
CA ALA A 5 3.05 24.07 11.08
C ALA A 5 2.12 22.90 10.69
N ALA A 6 2.57 21.65 10.89
CA ALA A 6 1.74 20.47 10.64
C ALA A 6 0.46 20.49 11.50
N ARG A 7 0.57 20.80 12.80
CA ARG A 7 -0.60 20.89 13.69
C ARG A 7 -1.61 21.94 13.23
N LYS A 8 -1.15 23.11 12.76
CA LYS A 8 -2.02 24.18 12.26
C LYS A 8 -2.78 23.77 10.99
N ASP A 9 -2.10 23.13 10.04
CA ASP A 9 -2.73 22.58 8.83
C ASP A 9 -3.79 21.53 9.18
N LEU A 10 -3.44 20.57 10.04
CA LEU A 10 -4.34 19.50 10.45
C LEU A 10 -5.56 20.03 11.21
N ALA A 11 -5.36 21.01 12.11
CA ALA A 11 -6.45 21.67 12.81
C ALA A 11 -7.42 22.33 11.83
N GLY A 12 -6.88 23.12 10.89
CA GLY A 12 -7.67 23.81 9.86
C GLY A 12 -8.47 22.83 9.00
N PHE A 13 -7.87 21.72 8.57
CA PHE A 13 -8.58 20.68 7.83
C PHE A 13 -9.73 20.09 8.63
N ILE A 14 -9.48 19.69 9.88
CA ILE A 14 -10.48 18.98 10.70
C ILE A 14 -11.64 19.88 11.11
N GLU A 15 -11.37 21.15 11.41
CA GLU A 15 -12.41 22.13 11.77
C GLU A 15 -13.32 22.47 10.58
N ASN A 16 -12.74 22.54 9.38
CA ASN A 16 -13.46 22.88 8.16
C ASN A 16 -14.04 21.68 7.44
N TYR A 17 -13.62 20.46 7.77
CA TYR A 17 -14.10 19.25 7.12
C TYR A 17 -15.61 19.09 7.28
N ARG A 18 -16.27 18.76 6.18
CA ARG A 18 -17.70 18.45 6.15
C ARG A 18 -17.92 17.09 5.50
N ASP A 19 -18.83 16.32 6.09
CA ASP A 19 -19.31 15.10 5.49
C ASP A 19 -20.07 15.39 4.19
N LYS A 20 -20.44 14.32 3.50
CA LYS A 20 -21.24 14.37 2.28
C LYS A 20 -22.55 15.16 2.44
N LYS A 21 -23.14 15.18 3.64
CA LYS A 21 -24.38 15.92 3.95
C LYS A 21 -24.11 17.38 4.39
N GLY A 22 -22.85 17.86 4.30
CA GLY A 22 -22.47 19.21 4.70
C GLY A 22 -22.29 19.41 6.21
N ARG A 23 -22.23 18.34 7.00
CA ARG A 23 -22.16 18.41 8.47
C ARG A 23 -20.72 18.27 8.96
N PRO A 24 -20.32 18.89 10.09
CA PRO A 24 -18.98 18.70 10.63
C PRO A 24 -18.76 17.24 11.07
N ASP A 25 -17.71 16.59 10.58
CA ASP A 25 -17.35 15.21 10.93
C ASP A 25 -15.84 15.07 11.16
N LYS A 26 -15.40 15.39 12.38
CA LYS A 26 -13.98 15.35 12.73
C LYS A 26 -13.41 13.94 12.74
N LEU A 27 -14.23 12.92 12.99
CA LEU A 27 -13.78 11.53 12.96
C LEU A 27 -13.43 11.13 11.53
N ASP A 28 -14.33 11.33 10.57
CA ASP A 28 -14.04 11.01 9.17
C ASP A 28 -12.93 11.91 8.60
N ALA A 29 -12.80 13.16 9.07
CA ALA A 29 -11.65 14.01 8.74
C ALA A 29 -10.33 13.33 9.14
N VAL A 30 -10.20 12.90 10.40
CA VAL A 30 -8.99 12.23 10.91
C VAL A 30 -8.72 10.90 10.19
N LEU A 31 -9.76 10.09 9.94
CA LEU A 31 -9.62 8.87 9.14
C LEU A 31 -9.14 9.16 7.71
N SER A 32 -9.53 10.30 7.14
CA SER A 32 -9.16 10.74 5.79
C SER A 32 -7.73 11.24 5.69
N LEU A 33 -7.20 11.85 6.75
CA LEU A 33 -5.78 12.16 6.83
C LEU A 33 -4.89 10.91 6.75
N MET A 34 -5.37 9.77 7.25
CA MET A 34 -4.63 8.50 7.22
C MET A 34 -4.69 7.79 5.86
N ILE A 35 -5.89 7.57 5.33
CA ILE A 35 -6.14 6.92 4.04
C ILE A 35 -7.55 7.28 3.57
N HIS A 36 -7.78 7.47 2.27
CA HIS A 36 -9.14 7.59 1.70
C HIS A 36 -9.19 7.14 0.24
N ASN A 37 -10.40 6.80 -0.22
CA ASN A 37 -10.64 6.40 -1.62
C ASN A 37 -11.07 7.58 -2.52
N GLY A 38 -10.71 8.82 -2.14
CA GLY A 38 -11.03 10.07 -2.87
C GLY A 38 -12.14 10.91 -2.24
N TYR A 39 -12.44 12.04 -2.88
CA TYR A 39 -13.48 13.01 -2.47
C TYR A 39 -13.31 13.63 -1.08
N LYS A 40 -12.07 13.82 -0.61
CA LYS A 40 -11.77 14.39 0.71
C LYS A 40 -11.14 15.77 0.68
N GLY A 41 -10.72 16.26 -0.49
CA GLY A 41 -10.13 17.59 -0.63
C GLY A 41 -8.68 17.68 -0.14
N THR A 42 -8.02 16.54 0.09
CA THR A 42 -6.65 16.46 0.60
C THR A 42 -5.98 15.21 0.06
N GLN A 43 -4.65 15.16 0.17
CA GLN A 43 -3.92 13.90 0.14
C GLN A 43 -4.00 13.17 1.48
N SER A 44 -3.91 11.85 1.42
CA SER A 44 -3.81 10.99 2.59
C SER A 44 -2.36 10.56 2.85
N MET A 45 -2.03 10.19 4.10
CA MET A 45 -0.71 9.63 4.42
C MET A 45 -0.42 8.38 3.57
N SER A 46 -1.37 7.44 3.49
CA SER A 46 -1.18 6.21 2.70
C SER A 46 -1.03 6.52 1.22
N GLY A 47 -1.83 7.43 0.68
CA GLY A 47 -1.74 7.82 -0.73
C GLY A 47 -0.45 8.55 -1.07
N LYS A 48 0.05 9.42 -0.17
CA LYS A 48 1.38 10.02 -0.28
C LYS A 48 2.49 8.97 -0.25
N ALA A 49 2.47 8.02 0.70
CA ALA A 49 3.46 6.94 0.75
C ALA A 49 3.49 6.17 -0.58
N ASN A 50 2.30 5.88 -1.10
CA ASN A 50 2.10 5.19 -2.36
C ASN A 50 2.63 6.00 -3.56
N ALA A 51 2.42 7.32 -3.58
CA ALA A 51 2.96 8.21 -4.60
C ALA A 51 4.49 8.28 -4.58
N ILE A 52 5.10 8.39 -3.40
CA ILE A 52 6.57 8.41 -3.23
C ILE A 52 7.19 7.14 -3.81
N ILE A 53 6.63 5.98 -3.46
CA ILE A 53 7.11 4.69 -3.93
C ILE A 53 6.91 4.55 -5.43
N ALA A 54 5.77 4.97 -5.97
CA ALA A 54 5.48 4.88 -7.39
C ALA A 54 6.48 5.72 -8.23
N LEU A 55 6.85 6.91 -7.74
CA LEU A 55 7.88 7.75 -8.34
C LEU A 55 9.29 7.14 -8.21
N ALA A 56 9.63 6.57 -7.04
CA ALA A 56 10.89 5.84 -6.86
C ALA A 56 10.97 4.63 -7.81
N HIS A 57 9.89 3.86 -7.94
CA HIS A 57 9.78 2.73 -8.86
C HIS A 57 9.91 3.16 -10.32
N ARG A 58 9.35 4.30 -10.72
CA ARG A 58 9.59 4.85 -12.07
C ARG A 58 11.09 5.02 -12.34
N GLN A 59 11.82 5.63 -11.40
CA GLN A 59 13.27 5.82 -11.50
C GLN A 59 14.05 4.49 -11.48
N LEU A 60 13.54 3.48 -10.78
CA LEU A 60 14.14 2.14 -10.68
C LEU A 60 13.60 1.12 -11.68
N SER A 61 12.88 1.57 -12.70
CA SER A 61 12.24 0.70 -13.69
C SER A 61 13.19 -0.29 -14.38
N GLU A 62 14.40 0.15 -14.73
CA GLU A 62 15.42 -0.73 -15.32
C GLU A 62 15.96 -1.74 -14.30
N VAL A 63 16.14 -1.34 -13.03
CA VAL A 63 16.52 -2.26 -11.93
C VAL A 63 15.45 -3.34 -11.75
N MET A 64 14.19 -2.92 -11.67
CA MET A 64 13.05 -3.83 -11.53
C MET A 64 12.92 -4.77 -12.73
N TYR A 65 13.06 -4.26 -13.96
CA TYR A 65 12.97 -5.09 -15.15
C TYR A 65 14.13 -6.09 -15.21
N HIS A 66 15.36 -5.65 -14.94
CA HIS A 66 16.57 -6.49 -14.99
C HIS A 66 16.48 -7.65 -13.99
N PHE A 67 16.07 -7.36 -12.76
CA PHE A 67 15.95 -8.35 -11.69
C PHE A 67 14.51 -8.86 -11.51
N ARG A 68 13.64 -8.80 -12.52
CA ARG A 68 12.26 -9.28 -12.38
C ARG A 68 12.19 -10.78 -12.07
N ARG A 69 11.06 -11.27 -11.56
CA ARG A 69 10.84 -12.70 -11.36
C ARG A 69 10.40 -13.39 -12.65
N SER A 70 10.74 -14.66 -12.82
CA SER A 70 10.26 -15.49 -13.93
C SER A 70 8.78 -15.83 -13.75
N LYS A 71 8.03 -15.83 -14.85
CA LYS A 71 6.57 -16.03 -14.83
C LYS A 71 6.15 -17.38 -14.25
N GLY A 72 6.89 -18.46 -14.52
CA GLY A 72 6.56 -19.80 -14.02
C GLY A 72 7.02 -20.06 -12.59
N LEU A 73 8.34 -20.08 -12.39
CA LEU A 73 8.96 -20.51 -11.13
C LEU A 73 9.21 -19.39 -10.12
N GLY A 74 8.91 -18.13 -10.45
CA GLY A 74 9.07 -17.01 -9.52
C GLY A 74 10.53 -16.68 -9.19
N ARG A 75 11.47 -17.27 -9.93
CA ARG A 75 12.90 -17.11 -9.70
C ARG A 75 13.35 -15.77 -10.25
N ARG A 76 14.09 -15.01 -9.44
CA ARG A 76 14.77 -13.77 -9.83
C ARG A 76 15.64 -14.02 -11.07
N LEU A 77 15.46 -13.23 -12.12
CA LEU A 77 16.32 -13.23 -13.30
C LEU A 77 17.62 -12.46 -13.02
N ASN A 78 18.65 -12.72 -13.82
CA ASN A 78 19.94 -12.01 -13.79
C ASN A 78 20.61 -11.94 -12.42
N LYS A 79 20.41 -12.96 -11.56
CA LYS A 79 21.05 -13.04 -10.24
C LYS A 79 22.58 -12.96 -10.30
N VAL A 80 23.17 -13.38 -11.42
CA VAL A 80 24.62 -13.33 -11.67
C VAL A 80 25.19 -11.92 -11.64
N ASP A 81 24.37 -10.89 -11.87
CA ASP A 81 24.81 -9.49 -11.86
C ASP A 81 24.67 -8.83 -10.47
N ILE A 82 24.10 -9.54 -9.47
CA ILE A 82 23.93 -8.99 -8.11
C ILE A 82 25.29 -8.68 -7.45
N PRO A 83 26.31 -9.55 -7.52
CA PRO A 83 27.63 -9.23 -6.96
C PRO A 83 28.22 -7.94 -7.54
N ASP A 84 28.17 -7.79 -8.86
CA ASP A 84 28.63 -6.59 -9.58
C ASP A 84 27.82 -5.34 -9.19
N LEU A 85 26.50 -5.48 -9.02
CA LEU A 85 25.63 -4.39 -8.56
C LEU A 85 26.04 -3.92 -7.17
N ILE A 86 26.17 -4.84 -6.21
CA ILE A 86 26.55 -4.52 -4.83
C ILE A 86 27.96 -3.92 -4.78
N THR A 87 28.88 -4.45 -5.59
CA THR A 87 30.24 -3.91 -5.74
C THR A 87 30.22 -2.47 -6.22
N ALA A 88 29.45 -2.17 -7.27
CA ALA A 88 29.31 -0.81 -7.77
C ALA A 88 28.63 0.12 -6.75
N MET A 89 27.65 -0.39 -5.99
CA MET A 89 26.99 0.37 -4.91
C MET A 89 27.92 0.65 -3.73
N HIS A 90 28.98 -0.13 -3.51
CA HIS A 90 30.04 0.18 -2.54
C HIS A 90 31.04 1.22 -3.07
N GLY A 91 30.85 1.74 -4.30
CA GLY A 91 31.78 2.67 -4.94
C GLY A 91 33.03 1.99 -5.52
N GLU A 92 33.09 0.66 -5.48
CA GLU A 92 34.19 -0.10 -6.05
C GLU A 92 34.08 -0.17 -7.59
N HIS A 93 35.22 -0.35 -8.26
CA HIS A 93 35.26 -0.43 -9.71
C HIS A 93 34.66 -1.75 -10.22
N VAL A 94 33.74 -1.65 -11.19
CA VAL A 94 33.11 -2.81 -11.83
C VAL A 94 33.15 -2.64 -13.35
N SER A 95 33.53 -3.70 -14.07
CA SER A 95 33.61 -3.69 -15.54
C SER A 95 32.24 -3.82 -16.20
N ASN A 96 31.25 -4.39 -15.52
CA ASN A 96 29.89 -4.57 -16.01
C ASN A 96 29.15 -3.23 -16.12
N PRO A 97 28.93 -2.70 -17.33
CA PRO A 97 28.33 -1.38 -17.51
C PRO A 97 26.87 -1.35 -17.06
N THR A 98 26.16 -2.47 -17.21
CA THR A 98 24.77 -2.62 -16.76
C THR A 98 24.70 -2.51 -15.24
N ALA A 99 25.50 -3.30 -14.51
CA ALA A 99 25.52 -3.26 -13.05
C ALA A 99 25.87 -1.86 -12.50
N LYS A 100 26.83 -1.17 -13.13
CA LYS A 100 27.20 0.21 -12.78
C LYS A 100 26.04 1.20 -12.97
N ALA A 101 25.33 1.12 -14.10
CA ALA A 101 24.19 1.98 -14.37
C ALA A 101 23.04 1.72 -13.38
N LEU A 102 22.75 0.45 -13.09
CA LEU A 102 21.71 0.06 -12.13
C LEU A 102 22.06 0.51 -10.70
N ALA A 103 23.32 0.39 -10.29
CA ALA A 103 23.81 0.88 -9.00
C ALA A 103 23.65 2.40 -8.88
N GLY A 104 24.00 3.16 -9.93
CA GLY A 104 23.82 4.61 -9.95
C GLY A 104 22.36 5.04 -9.76
N ALA A 105 21.42 4.39 -10.46
CA ALA A 105 19.99 4.65 -10.29
C ALA A 105 19.51 4.35 -8.86
N LEU A 106 19.95 3.22 -8.30
CA LEU A 106 19.56 2.78 -6.96
C LEU A 106 20.10 3.69 -5.86
N SER A 107 21.40 4.03 -5.92
CA SER A 107 22.03 4.97 -4.99
C SER A 107 21.40 6.36 -5.07
N GLY A 108 21.02 6.82 -6.27
CA GLY A 108 20.31 8.10 -6.45
C GLY A 108 18.96 8.15 -5.73
N VAL A 109 18.14 7.11 -5.88
CA VAL A 109 16.84 7.01 -5.19
C VAL A 109 17.01 6.92 -3.67
N LEU A 110 17.97 6.13 -3.19
CA LEU A 110 18.24 6.00 -1.75
C LEU A 110 18.68 7.35 -1.16
N GLU A 111 19.47 8.14 -1.88
CA GLU A 111 19.88 9.48 -1.44
C GLU A 111 18.74 10.49 -1.45
N ASP A 112 17.88 10.52 -2.47
CA ASP A 112 16.69 11.40 -2.50
C ASP A 112 15.76 11.10 -1.33
N LEU A 113 15.49 9.83 -1.05
CA LEU A 113 14.67 9.42 0.09
C LEU A 113 15.33 9.78 1.44
N ARG A 114 16.65 9.65 1.54
CA ARG A 114 17.39 10.02 2.75
C ARG A 114 17.27 11.52 3.04
N LEU A 115 17.52 12.35 2.02
CA LEU A 115 17.42 13.81 2.14
C LEU A 115 16.00 14.22 2.50
N ARG A 116 15.01 13.68 1.80
CA ARG A 116 13.59 13.96 2.06
C ARG A 116 13.14 13.55 3.46
N PHE A 117 13.61 12.41 3.96
CA PHE A 117 13.35 11.99 5.33
C PHE A 117 13.93 12.99 6.35
N ASN A 118 15.12 13.53 6.08
CA ASN A 118 15.73 14.55 6.93
C ASN A 118 14.96 15.88 6.88
N ASP A 119 14.50 16.29 5.69
CA ASP A 119 13.68 17.49 5.51
C ASP A 119 12.35 17.40 6.28
N ALA A 120 11.79 16.19 6.40
CA ALA A 120 10.59 15.92 7.20
C ALA A 120 10.85 15.93 8.74
N GLY A 121 12.06 16.25 9.17
CA GLY A 121 12.48 16.34 10.58
C GLY A 121 13.18 15.08 11.10
N GLY A 122 13.61 14.19 10.21
CA GLY A 122 14.45 13.04 10.51
C GLY A 122 15.93 13.39 10.52
N ASN A 123 16.77 12.41 10.84
CA ASN A 123 18.22 12.58 10.74
C ASN A 123 18.90 11.25 10.40
N ILE A 124 19.05 10.99 9.10
CA ILE A 124 19.80 9.88 8.54
C ILE A 124 21.13 10.44 8.01
N PRO A 125 22.28 10.05 8.58
CA PRO A 125 23.57 10.47 8.09
C PRO A 125 23.85 9.88 6.69
N LYS A 126 24.62 10.61 5.89
CA LYS A 126 25.13 10.10 4.61
C LYS A 126 26.26 9.11 4.87
N ARG A 127 26.31 8.01 4.12
CA ARG A 127 27.35 6.97 4.23
C ARG A 127 28.16 6.84 2.94
N GLN A 128 29.37 6.29 3.05
CA GLN A 128 30.21 5.96 1.90
C GLN A 128 29.72 4.73 1.13
N ASP A 129 29.02 3.79 1.80
CA ASP A 129 28.43 2.58 1.20
C ASP A 129 27.03 2.80 0.59
N TRP A 130 26.66 4.07 0.39
CA TRP A 130 25.41 4.50 -0.26
C TRP A 130 24.12 3.91 0.33
N GLY A 131 24.17 3.42 1.58
CA GLY A 131 22.97 3.05 2.33
C GLY A 131 22.40 1.67 2.03
N ILE A 132 23.21 0.71 1.55
CA ILE A 132 22.77 -0.68 1.42
C ILE A 132 22.33 -1.21 2.80
N VAL A 133 21.08 -1.67 2.89
CA VAL A 133 20.52 -2.17 4.15
C VAL A 133 20.84 -3.65 4.33
N HIS A 134 21.24 -4.00 5.55
CA HIS A 134 21.48 -5.39 5.94
C HIS A 134 20.26 -5.94 6.68
N SER A 135 19.89 -7.18 6.36
CA SER A 135 18.98 -7.97 7.19
C SER A 135 19.79 -8.96 8.03
N HIS A 136 19.35 -9.24 9.26
CA HIS A 136 19.99 -10.21 10.14
C HIS A 136 19.03 -11.35 10.46
N ASN A 137 19.34 -12.56 10.01
CA ASN A 137 18.57 -13.75 10.34
C ASN A 137 18.89 -14.20 11.78
N ARG A 138 18.08 -13.71 12.72
CA ARG A 138 18.17 -14.04 14.16
C ARG A 138 18.23 -15.54 14.41
N ARG A 139 17.44 -16.34 13.69
CA ARG A 139 17.40 -17.80 13.89
C ARG A 139 18.71 -18.44 13.44
N ALA A 140 19.26 -18.02 12.30
CA ALA A 140 20.55 -18.51 11.82
C ALA A 140 21.69 -18.13 12.78
N ILE A 141 21.69 -16.90 13.30
CA ILE A 141 22.68 -16.42 14.27
C ILE A 141 22.60 -17.24 15.58
N ARG A 142 21.39 -17.40 16.14
CA ARG A 142 21.19 -18.20 17.37
C ARG A 142 21.60 -19.67 17.21
N LYS A 143 21.47 -20.23 16.01
CA LYS A 143 21.84 -21.63 15.69
C LYS A 143 23.34 -21.86 15.54
N LEU A 144 24.18 -20.81 15.59
CA LEU A 144 25.63 -20.97 15.48
C LEU A 144 26.24 -21.71 16.68
N GLY A 145 25.64 -21.62 17.86
CA GLY A 145 26.10 -22.25 19.09
C GLY A 145 24.99 -23.06 19.77
N ARG A 146 25.37 -23.91 20.74
CA ARG A 146 24.43 -24.61 21.62
C ARG A 146 23.91 -23.70 22.73
N THR A 147 24.71 -22.69 23.10
CA THR A 147 24.35 -21.66 24.08
C THR A 147 24.36 -20.25 23.43
N PRO A 148 23.70 -19.25 24.04
CA PRO A 148 23.78 -17.86 23.57
C PRO A 148 25.20 -17.32 23.49
N ASP A 149 26.07 -17.65 24.44
CA ASP A 149 27.46 -17.17 24.47
C ASP A 149 28.30 -17.81 23.35
N GLU A 150 28.12 -19.12 23.10
CA GLU A 150 28.78 -19.78 21.97
C GLU A 150 28.31 -19.20 20.62
N ALA A 151 27.01 -18.91 20.49
CA ALA A 151 26.45 -18.29 19.30
C ALA A 151 26.99 -16.87 19.10
N ARG A 152 27.09 -16.09 20.18
CA ARG A 152 27.68 -14.74 20.19
C ARG A 152 29.12 -14.78 19.72
N GLN A 153 29.94 -15.64 20.31
CA GLN A 153 31.37 -15.72 19.96
C GLN A 153 31.56 -16.14 18.50
N ARG A 154 30.88 -17.20 18.05
CA ARG A 154 30.99 -17.67 16.65
C ARG A 154 30.51 -16.64 15.64
N TRP A 155 29.50 -15.84 16.00
CA TRP A 155 29.05 -14.74 15.15
C TRP A 155 30.07 -13.59 15.12
N LYS A 156 30.63 -13.20 16.27
CA LYS A 156 31.70 -12.19 16.38
C LYS A 156 32.94 -12.60 15.57
N ASP A 157 33.38 -13.84 15.69
CA ASP A 157 34.54 -14.37 14.95
C ASP A 157 34.32 -14.31 13.44
N PHE A 158 33.09 -14.56 12.98
CA PHE A 158 32.75 -14.48 11.57
C PHE A 158 32.66 -13.04 11.05
N ILE A 159 32.00 -12.14 11.79
CA ILE A 159 31.72 -10.79 11.30
C ILE A 159 32.92 -9.84 11.45
N ARG A 160 33.74 -10.00 12.49
CA ARG A 160 34.88 -9.12 12.78
C ARG A 160 35.80 -8.86 11.58
N PRO A 161 36.28 -9.88 10.83
CA PRO A 161 37.18 -9.64 9.69
C PRO A 161 36.51 -8.99 8.47
N LEU A 162 35.17 -8.85 8.50
CA LEU A 162 34.37 -8.29 7.40
C LEU A 162 34.10 -6.79 7.57
N LEU A 163 34.33 -6.25 8.76
CA LEU A 163 33.98 -4.87 9.11
C LEU A 163 35.16 -3.91 8.94
N ASP A 164 34.84 -2.62 8.82
CA ASP A 164 35.78 -1.50 8.88
C ASP A 164 35.54 -0.68 10.16
N PRO A 165 36.27 -0.98 11.26
CA PRO A 165 36.04 -0.36 12.57
C PRO A 165 36.42 1.11 12.64
N GLU A 166 37.28 1.58 11.75
CA GLU A 166 37.74 2.97 11.71
C GLU A 166 36.67 3.92 11.15
N GLN A 167 35.73 3.36 10.38
CA GLN A 167 34.56 4.11 9.91
C GLN A 167 33.34 3.97 10.83
N MET A 168 33.39 3.06 11.82
CA MET A 168 32.31 2.85 12.77
C MET A 168 32.40 3.87 13.91
N THR A 169 31.30 4.57 14.20
CA THR A 169 31.24 5.56 15.29
C THR A 169 30.24 5.16 16.36
N ASN A 170 30.55 5.47 17.62
CA ASN A 170 29.62 5.31 18.73
C ASN A 170 28.48 6.33 18.60
N PRO A 171 27.20 5.92 18.57
CA PRO A 171 26.08 6.85 18.40
C PRO A 171 25.88 7.80 19.61
N ASN A 172 26.39 7.45 20.79
CA ASN A 172 26.27 8.28 21.99
C ASN A 172 27.40 9.29 22.15
N THR A 173 28.64 8.92 21.77
CA THR A 173 29.83 9.78 21.96
C THR A 173 30.31 10.43 20.67
N GLY A 174 29.92 9.90 19.50
CA GLY A 174 30.42 10.33 18.19
C GLY A 174 31.85 9.88 17.89
N GLU A 175 32.51 9.19 18.81
CA GLU A 175 33.90 8.74 18.66
C GLU A 175 34.00 7.51 17.76
N ILE A 176 35.13 7.38 17.06
CA ILE A 176 35.46 6.18 16.28
C ILE A 176 35.63 4.99 17.23
N ILE A 177 35.00 3.87 16.90
CA ILE A 177 35.04 2.63 17.69
C ILE A 177 36.45 2.02 17.64
N GLY A 178 37.04 1.96 16.44
CA GLY A 178 38.36 1.38 16.20
C GLY A 178 38.44 -0.10 16.58
N ALA A 179 39.63 -0.70 16.44
CA ALA A 179 39.83 -2.12 16.76
C ALA A 179 39.54 -2.46 18.23
N ASN A 180 39.82 -1.52 19.14
CA ASN A 180 39.71 -1.73 20.59
C ASN A 180 38.27 -1.75 21.10
N GLY A 181 37.37 -0.93 20.52
CA GLY A 181 35.96 -0.84 20.92
C GLY A 181 35.05 -1.81 20.16
N LEU A 182 35.56 -2.49 19.14
CA LEU A 182 34.74 -3.34 18.26
C LEU A 182 34.12 -4.52 19.00
N ASP A 183 34.86 -5.14 19.91
CA ASP A 183 34.42 -6.35 20.60
C ASP A 183 33.15 -6.12 21.44
N SER A 184 33.18 -5.10 22.31
CA SER A 184 32.04 -4.69 23.14
C SER A 184 30.87 -4.16 22.30
N SER A 185 31.18 -3.50 21.18
CA SER A 185 30.15 -3.01 20.27
C SER A 185 29.41 -4.16 19.58
N LEU A 186 30.13 -5.21 19.21
CA LEU A 186 29.50 -6.40 18.62
C LEU A 186 28.66 -7.16 19.65
N ASP A 187 29.00 -7.13 20.94
CA ASP A 187 28.11 -7.67 22.00
C ASP A 187 26.77 -6.94 22.01
N TYR A 188 26.81 -5.60 22.02
CA TYR A 188 25.63 -4.75 21.96
C TYR A 188 24.77 -5.07 20.72
N VAL A 189 25.40 -5.18 19.55
CA VAL A 189 24.72 -5.49 18.29
C VAL A 189 24.10 -6.88 18.31
N PHE A 190 24.83 -7.90 18.79
CA PHE A 190 24.31 -9.26 18.91
C PHE A 190 23.06 -9.30 19.79
N GLU A 191 23.11 -8.65 20.95
CA GLU A 191 21.98 -8.56 21.88
C GLU A 191 20.80 -7.83 21.23
N THR A 192 21.05 -6.69 20.56
CA THR A 192 20.03 -5.96 19.80
C THR A 192 19.34 -6.85 18.77
N ILE A 193 20.12 -7.56 17.93
CA ILE A 193 19.59 -8.43 16.87
C ILE A 193 18.78 -9.58 17.48
N THR A 194 19.31 -10.21 18.52
CA THR A 194 18.71 -11.40 19.12
C THR A 194 17.54 -11.09 20.04
N SER A 195 17.45 -9.89 20.61
CA SER A 195 16.37 -9.46 21.50
C SER A 195 15.31 -8.59 20.83
N ASP A 196 15.43 -8.30 19.54
CA ASP A 196 14.57 -7.30 18.86
C ASP A 196 14.70 -5.89 19.44
N GLY A 197 15.92 -5.52 19.84
CA GLY A 197 16.24 -4.23 20.45
C GLY A 197 15.83 -4.07 21.90
N TRP A 198 15.11 -5.04 22.49
CA TRP A 198 14.68 -4.96 23.89
C TRP A 198 15.82 -4.94 24.92
N ALA A 199 16.97 -5.56 24.63
CA ALA A 199 18.09 -5.67 25.56
C ALA A 199 18.63 -4.31 26.03
N HIS A 200 18.58 -3.30 25.17
CA HIS A 200 19.18 -1.98 25.43
C HIS A 200 18.15 -0.88 25.62
N ARG A 201 16.88 -1.25 25.75
CA ARG A 201 15.79 -0.29 25.89
C ARG A 201 15.63 0.14 27.35
N ARG A 202 15.51 1.44 27.56
CA ARG A 202 15.21 1.99 28.89
C ARG A 202 13.72 1.79 29.22
N PRO A 203 13.37 1.26 30.42
CA PRO A 203 11.98 1.26 30.88
C PRO A 203 11.46 2.68 31.04
N GLU A 204 10.26 2.97 30.51
CA GLU A 204 9.61 4.28 30.61
C GLU A 204 8.17 4.14 31.12
N GLY A 205 7.71 5.08 31.94
CA GLY A 205 6.35 5.09 32.52
C GLY A 205 5.22 5.53 31.56
N ARG A 206 5.53 5.77 30.27
CA ARG A 206 4.54 6.15 29.25
C ARG A 206 4.10 4.90 28.48
N LYS A 207 2.79 4.79 28.20
CA LYS A 207 2.26 3.73 27.32
C LYS A 207 3.00 3.77 25.98
N PHE A 208 3.42 2.59 25.53
CA PHE A 208 4.26 2.38 24.36
C PHE A 208 3.71 3.09 23.11
N GLY A 209 4.46 4.08 22.63
CA GLY A 209 4.44 4.48 21.22
C GLY A 209 5.70 3.91 20.56
N LYS A 210 5.64 3.61 19.26
CA LYS A 210 6.87 3.43 18.48
C LYS A 210 7.71 4.69 18.71
N GLY A 211 9.02 4.57 18.98
CA GLY A 211 9.88 5.73 19.23
C GLY A 211 9.78 6.77 18.13
N LYS A 212 10.29 7.99 18.35
CA LYS A 212 10.24 9.07 17.33
C LYS A 212 10.66 8.51 15.97
N VAL A 213 9.75 8.51 15.00
CA VAL A 213 10.03 8.01 13.65
C VAL A 213 11.29 8.67 13.10
N ALA A 214 11.47 9.96 13.40
CA ALA A 214 12.66 10.75 13.09
C ALA A 214 14.02 10.14 13.48
N SER A 215 14.10 9.37 14.57
CA SER A 215 15.34 8.74 15.04
C SER A 215 15.47 7.26 14.66
N LYS A 216 14.45 6.67 14.01
CA LYS A 216 14.36 5.23 13.70
C LYS A 216 15.56 4.70 12.90
N TYR A 217 16.13 5.53 12.04
CA TYR A 217 17.20 5.16 11.12
C TYR A 217 18.60 5.61 11.59
N GLN A 218 18.71 6.18 12.79
CA GLN A 218 19.98 6.60 13.38
C GLN A 218 20.78 5.39 13.90
N ASP A 219 20.12 4.46 14.60
CA ASP A 219 20.79 3.34 15.28
C ASP A 219 21.02 2.11 14.39
N SER A 220 20.28 1.99 13.27
CA SER A 220 20.15 0.75 12.50
C SER A 220 21.27 0.48 11.48
N ARG A 221 22.36 1.25 11.51
CA ARG A 221 23.46 1.18 10.52
C ARG A 221 24.85 1.24 11.14
N PHE A 222 24.97 0.69 12.35
CA PHE A 222 26.24 0.63 13.09
C PHE A 222 27.32 -0.20 12.39
N LEU A 223 26.93 -1.30 11.73
CA LEU A 223 27.89 -2.18 11.04
C LEU A 223 28.29 -1.60 9.69
N ILE A 224 29.59 -1.40 9.49
CA ILE A 224 30.18 -0.96 8.21
C ILE A 224 31.08 -2.07 7.68
N PHE A 225 30.76 -2.60 6.51
CA PHE A 225 31.58 -3.60 5.83
C PHE A 225 32.71 -2.93 5.06
N LYS A 226 33.91 -3.51 5.11
CA LYS A 226 35.11 -2.95 4.47
C LYS A 226 35.05 -2.92 2.94
N ASP A 227 34.33 -3.88 2.35
CA ASP A 227 34.19 -4.04 0.91
C ASP A 227 32.89 -4.83 0.57
N ALA A 228 32.51 -4.81 -0.70
CA ALA A 228 31.35 -5.50 -1.21
C ALA A 228 31.43 -7.02 -1.07
N ARG A 229 32.63 -7.60 -1.16
CA ARG A 229 32.85 -9.04 -0.95
C ARG A 229 32.48 -9.44 0.48
N SER A 230 32.86 -8.62 1.45
CA SER A 230 32.59 -8.81 2.88
C SER A 230 31.10 -8.68 3.17
N TRP A 231 30.44 -7.72 2.52
CA TRP A 231 28.99 -7.59 2.56
C TRP A 231 28.29 -8.84 2.03
N LEU A 232 28.69 -9.32 0.84
CA LEU A 232 28.09 -10.49 0.18
C LEU A 232 28.28 -11.75 1.01
N ALA A 233 29.47 -11.96 1.57
CA ALA A 233 29.77 -13.08 2.46
C ALA A 233 28.87 -13.07 3.72
N TYR A 234 28.63 -11.89 4.30
CA TYR A 234 27.72 -11.76 5.42
C TYR A 234 26.26 -12.02 5.02
N ASN A 235 25.81 -11.44 3.90
CA ASN A 235 24.44 -11.58 3.43
C ASN A 235 24.10 -13.03 3.04
N GLU A 236 25.05 -13.78 2.48
CA GLU A 236 24.87 -15.20 2.17
C GLU A 236 24.54 -16.04 3.41
N LYS A 237 25.20 -15.77 4.54
CA LYS A 237 25.08 -16.57 5.76
C LYS A 237 23.95 -16.09 6.68
N PHE A 238 23.77 -14.78 6.79
CA PHE A 238 22.87 -14.16 7.77
C PHE A 238 21.91 -13.14 7.17
N GLY A 239 21.97 -12.89 5.88
CA GLY A 239 21.12 -11.94 5.18
C GLY A 239 19.84 -12.53 4.62
N SER A 240 19.25 -11.79 3.69
CA SER A 240 18.05 -12.21 2.96
C SER A 240 18.46 -12.99 1.71
N SER A 241 17.70 -14.03 1.39
CA SER A 241 17.83 -14.81 0.15
C SER A 241 17.51 -13.99 -1.11
N ASP A 242 16.93 -12.80 -0.95
CA ASP A 242 16.53 -11.87 -2.01
C ASP A 242 17.01 -10.44 -1.70
N ALA A 243 18.31 -10.18 -1.91
CA ALA A 243 18.94 -8.88 -1.65
C ALA A 243 18.20 -7.71 -2.34
N ILE A 244 17.80 -7.89 -3.60
CA ILE A 244 17.02 -6.89 -4.33
C ILE A 244 15.68 -6.63 -3.63
N GLY A 245 14.93 -7.68 -3.27
CA GLY A 245 13.70 -7.54 -2.51
C GLY A 245 13.88 -6.79 -1.18
N SER A 246 14.99 -7.03 -0.48
CA SER A 246 15.34 -6.30 0.75
C SER A 246 15.51 -4.80 0.54
N ILE A 247 16.18 -4.39 -0.55
CA ILE A 247 16.37 -2.98 -0.88
C ILE A 247 15.04 -2.29 -1.19
N PHE A 248 14.18 -2.92 -1.99
CA PHE A 248 12.84 -2.38 -2.28
C PHE A 248 11.96 -2.31 -1.03
N ASN A 249 12.05 -3.29 -0.13
CA ASN A 249 11.36 -3.23 1.16
C ASN A 249 11.85 -2.07 2.03
N HIS A 250 13.16 -1.76 1.99
CA HIS A 250 13.70 -0.59 2.66
C HIS A 250 13.15 0.71 2.06
N ILE A 251 13.20 0.86 0.74
CA ILE A 251 12.65 2.03 0.01
C ILE A 251 11.20 2.27 0.41
N ASN A 252 10.38 1.22 0.38
CA ASN A 252 8.96 1.30 0.74
C ASN A 252 8.76 1.66 2.22
N GLY A 253 9.62 1.14 3.11
CA GLY A 253 9.63 1.48 4.53
C GLY A 253 9.94 2.97 4.77
N VAL A 254 10.99 3.49 4.14
CA VAL A 254 11.38 4.90 4.27
C VAL A 254 10.30 5.81 3.70
N ALA A 255 9.75 5.50 2.53
CA ALA A 255 8.68 6.28 1.92
C ALA A 255 7.43 6.42 2.81
N ARG A 256 7.07 5.37 3.57
CA ARG A 256 5.96 5.40 4.53
C ARG A 256 6.25 6.28 5.73
N ASP A 257 7.49 6.23 6.22
CA ASP A 257 7.91 7.06 7.33
C ASP A 257 7.99 8.53 6.92
N ILE A 258 8.50 8.83 5.72
CA ILE A 258 8.43 10.16 5.09
C ILE A 258 6.98 10.62 5.01
N ALA A 259 6.07 9.83 4.44
CA ALA A 259 4.68 10.24 4.28
C ALA A 259 3.98 10.50 5.62
N ALA A 260 4.27 9.69 6.64
CA ALA A 260 3.76 9.92 7.99
C ALA A 260 4.33 11.21 8.60
N MET A 261 5.63 11.47 8.42
CA MET A 261 6.29 12.66 8.95
C MET A 261 5.91 13.95 8.22
N GLU A 262 5.78 13.91 6.90
CA GLU A 262 5.29 15.05 6.13
C GLU A 262 3.81 15.35 6.45
N ARG A 263 2.99 14.32 6.70
CA ARG A 263 1.56 14.54 6.99
C ARG A 263 1.30 14.96 8.43
N PHE A 264 2.02 14.38 9.39
CA PHE A 264 1.74 14.51 10.82
C PHE A 264 2.86 15.17 11.63
N GLY A 265 3.93 15.61 10.96
CA GLY A 265 5.12 16.18 11.59
C GLY A 265 6.11 15.12 12.09
N PRO A 266 7.25 15.54 12.67
CA PRO A 266 8.37 14.64 13.02
C PRO A 266 8.04 13.54 14.05
N ASN A 267 6.94 13.70 14.80
CA ASN A 267 6.40 12.68 15.69
C ASN A 267 4.93 12.36 15.35
N PRO A 268 4.69 11.52 14.33
CA PRO A 268 3.34 11.19 13.86
C PRO A 268 2.45 10.58 14.94
N ASP A 269 3.00 9.74 15.83
CA ASP A 269 2.24 9.09 16.90
C ASP A 269 1.69 10.12 17.92
N ALA A 270 2.51 11.09 18.32
CA ALA A 270 2.07 12.17 19.21
C ALA A 270 0.99 13.06 18.56
N THR A 271 1.15 13.36 17.26
CA THR A 271 0.13 14.09 16.50
C THR A 271 -1.16 13.28 16.40
N MET A 272 -1.09 11.96 16.19
CA MET A 272 -2.27 11.10 16.15
C MET A 272 -3.01 11.05 17.49
N GLU A 273 -2.30 11.00 18.61
CA GLU A 273 -2.90 11.13 19.95
C GLU A 273 -3.62 12.47 20.13
N TRP A 274 -3.02 13.57 19.69
CA TRP A 274 -3.67 14.89 19.71
C TRP A 274 -4.93 14.92 18.84
N LEU A 275 -4.86 14.37 17.62
CA LEU A 275 -6.01 14.26 16.70
C LEU A 275 -7.16 13.47 17.32
N LYS A 276 -6.83 12.34 17.95
CA LYS A 276 -7.80 11.52 18.68
C LYS A 276 -8.48 12.30 19.79
N GLN A 277 -7.71 12.99 20.64
CA GLN A 277 -8.27 13.82 21.71
C GLN A 277 -9.15 14.95 21.15
N ALA A 278 -8.78 15.58 20.04
CA ALA A 278 -9.59 16.60 19.39
C ALA A 278 -10.96 16.06 18.94
N VAL A 279 -11.01 14.84 18.41
CA VAL A 279 -12.28 14.15 18.08
C VAL A 279 -13.08 13.82 19.33
N GLN A 280 -12.44 13.35 20.40
CA GLN A 280 -13.12 13.03 21.66
C GLN A 280 -13.75 14.27 22.30
N VAL A 281 -13.03 15.41 22.31
CA VAL A 281 -13.54 16.70 22.79
C VAL A 281 -14.74 17.16 21.97
N ASP A 282 -14.69 17.00 20.64
CA ASP A 282 -15.80 17.38 19.76
C ASP A 282 -17.06 16.54 20.01
N ILE A 283 -16.90 15.22 20.14
CA ILE A 283 -17.98 14.30 20.50
C ILE A 283 -18.56 14.67 21.87
N GLY A 284 -17.71 14.90 22.87
CA GLY A 284 -18.13 15.30 24.22
C GLY A 284 -18.95 16.59 24.21
N LYS A 285 -18.50 17.63 23.48
CA LYS A 285 -19.24 18.89 23.32
C LYS A 285 -20.61 18.67 22.70
N ARG A 286 -20.72 17.88 21.62
CA ARG A 286 -22.01 17.58 20.97
C ARG A 286 -22.96 16.82 21.89
N GLN A 287 -22.45 15.83 22.65
CA GLN A 287 -23.25 15.08 23.61
C GLN A 287 -23.76 15.97 24.75
N SER A 288 -22.92 16.89 25.26
CA SER A 288 -23.32 17.84 26.30
C SER A 288 -24.38 18.85 25.82
N GLY A 289 -24.43 19.14 24.52
CA GLY A 289 -25.41 20.06 23.91
C GLY A 289 -26.72 19.40 23.46
N ALA A 290 -27.03 18.18 23.92
CA ALA A 290 -28.23 17.40 23.53
C ALA A 290 -28.38 17.11 22.03
N LEU A 291 -27.30 17.16 21.25
CA LEU A 291 -27.32 16.81 19.83
C LEU A 291 -27.21 15.29 19.68
N ASN A 292 -28.17 14.69 18.97
CA ASN A 292 -28.10 13.28 18.58
C ASN A 292 -26.89 13.06 17.66
N ILE A 293 -25.93 12.25 18.10
CA ILE A 293 -24.83 11.78 17.25
C ILE A 293 -25.34 10.61 16.41
N GLU A 294 -25.54 10.86 15.12
CA GLU A 294 -25.78 9.81 14.14
C GLU A 294 -24.49 9.06 13.80
N GLY A 295 -24.56 7.73 13.79
CA GLY A 295 -23.44 6.85 13.49
C GLY A 295 -23.78 5.40 13.85
N VAL A 296 -22.90 4.46 13.52
CA VAL A 296 -23.07 3.05 13.91
C VAL A 296 -23.03 2.95 15.43
N LYS A 297 -24.21 2.82 16.05
CA LYS A 297 -24.33 2.54 17.47
C LYS A 297 -24.03 1.06 17.67
N VAL A 298 -22.83 0.75 18.15
CA VAL A 298 -22.55 -0.60 18.65
C VAL A 298 -23.17 -0.69 20.04
N PRO A 299 -24.14 -1.60 20.29
CA PRO A 299 -24.75 -1.76 21.61
C PRO A 299 -23.67 -1.90 22.69
N GLY A 300 -23.74 -1.07 23.74
CA GLY A 300 -22.79 -1.07 24.85
C GLY A 300 -21.49 -0.26 24.66
N MET A 301 -21.27 0.41 23.53
CA MET A 301 -20.08 1.26 23.32
C MET A 301 -20.43 2.74 23.11
N SER A 302 -19.77 3.64 23.85
CA SER A 302 -19.95 5.08 23.70
C SER A 302 -19.33 5.59 22.39
N ALA A 303 -19.86 6.71 21.86
CA ALA A 303 -19.32 7.34 20.65
C ALA A 303 -17.82 7.70 20.77
N ILE A 304 -17.38 8.12 21.96
CA ILE A 304 -15.97 8.41 22.28
C ILE A 304 -15.11 7.14 22.15
N LYS A 305 -15.54 6.03 22.74
CA LYS A 305 -14.82 4.74 22.66
C LYS A 305 -14.79 4.20 21.22
N MET A 306 -15.89 4.36 20.48
CA MET A 306 -15.93 4.00 19.06
C MET A 306 -14.95 4.84 18.23
N ALA A 307 -14.89 6.15 18.43
CA ALA A 307 -13.95 7.02 17.73
C ALA A 307 -12.49 6.65 18.03
N GLU A 308 -12.17 6.43 19.31
CA GLU A 308 -10.86 5.91 19.72
C GLU A 308 -10.53 4.58 19.04
N TYR A 309 -11.46 3.62 19.08
CA TYR A 309 -11.28 2.32 18.46
C TYR A 309 -10.97 2.45 16.96
N ARG A 310 -11.75 3.25 16.23
CA ARG A 310 -11.59 3.46 14.78
C ARG A 310 -10.27 4.12 14.42
N ILE A 311 -9.84 5.12 15.18
CA ILE A 311 -8.58 5.83 14.95
C ILE A 311 -7.40 4.90 15.25
N ASP A 312 -7.37 4.30 16.44
CA ASP A 312 -6.25 3.46 16.86
C ASP A 312 -6.13 2.19 16.02
N SER A 313 -7.25 1.55 15.65
CA SER A 313 -7.20 0.35 14.83
C SER A 313 -6.70 0.64 13.42
N LEU A 314 -7.13 1.75 12.81
CA LEU A 314 -6.65 2.15 11.49
C LEU A 314 -5.17 2.56 11.53
N TRP A 315 -4.78 3.36 12.53
CA TRP A 315 -3.39 3.78 12.69
C TRP A 315 -2.46 2.58 12.86
N ARG A 316 -2.84 1.63 13.73
CA ARG A 316 -2.12 0.36 13.91
C ARG A 316 -2.08 -0.49 12.65
N ALA A 317 -3.18 -0.56 11.89
CA ALA A 317 -3.22 -1.30 10.63
C ALA A 317 -2.26 -0.73 9.59
N LEU A 318 -2.16 0.60 9.48
CA LEU A 318 -1.31 1.30 8.50
C LEU A 318 0.16 1.36 8.91
N ARG A 319 0.46 1.56 10.20
CA ARG A 319 1.83 1.66 10.73
C ARG A 319 2.43 0.31 11.13
N GLY A 320 1.66 -0.78 11.03
CA GLY A 320 2.04 -2.13 11.38
C GLY A 320 1.67 -2.51 12.82
N ARG A 321 1.03 -3.68 12.97
CA ARG A 321 0.62 -4.27 14.25
C ARG A 321 1.77 -4.97 14.95
N GLU A 322 1.72 -4.98 16.27
CA GLU A 322 2.65 -5.72 17.13
C GLU A 322 2.37 -7.24 17.01
N THR A 323 3.45 -8.03 17.09
CA THR A 323 3.40 -9.50 17.10
C THR A 323 3.86 -9.97 18.47
N VAL A 324 2.97 -10.63 19.21
CA VAL A 324 3.27 -11.14 20.56
C VAL A 324 4.05 -12.44 20.48
N LEU A 325 3.65 -13.33 19.58
CA LEU A 325 4.23 -14.66 19.42
C LEU A 325 4.46 -14.96 17.93
N ASP A 326 5.73 -15.08 17.54
CA ASP A 326 6.13 -15.31 16.15
C ASP A 326 5.69 -16.68 15.61
N ALA A 327 5.78 -17.74 16.40
CA ALA A 327 5.51 -19.10 15.93
C ALA A 327 4.01 -19.39 15.68
N PRO A 328 3.08 -19.02 16.58
CA PRO A 328 1.64 -19.08 16.30
C PRO A 328 1.23 -18.21 15.12
N ALA A 329 1.78 -16.98 15.00
CA ALA A 329 1.52 -16.09 13.87
C ALA A 329 2.00 -16.72 12.54
N GLN A 330 3.16 -17.38 12.54
CA GLN A 330 3.69 -18.09 11.37
C GLN A 330 2.80 -19.27 10.96
N TRP A 331 2.40 -20.09 11.91
CA TRP A 331 1.55 -21.26 11.64
C TRP A 331 0.16 -20.87 11.16
N ALA A 332 -0.46 -19.88 11.81
CA ALA A 332 -1.74 -19.31 11.35
C ALA A 332 -1.62 -18.65 9.97
N GLY A 333 -0.48 -18.03 9.68
CA GLY A 333 -0.13 -17.55 8.34
C GLY A 333 -0.06 -18.67 7.30
N ASP A 334 0.56 -19.80 7.63
CA ASP A 334 0.64 -20.98 6.74
C ASP A 334 -0.74 -21.57 6.43
N ILE A 335 -1.58 -21.73 7.46
CA ILE A 335 -2.96 -22.22 7.28
C ILE A 335 -3.75 -21.28 6.38
N ARG A 336 -3.64 -19.96 6.59
CA ARG A 336 -4.29 -18.96 5.74
C ARG A 336 -3.79 -19.02 4.30
N ASN A 337 -2.49 -19.21 4.12
CA ASN A 337 -1.88 -19.35 2.80
C ASN A 337 -2.41 -20.60 2.07
N LEU A 338 -2.53 -21.73 2.77
CA LEU A 338 -3.12 -22.95 2.22
C LEU A 338 -4.61 -22.78 1.91
N ALA A 339 -5.40 -22.23 2.83
CA ALA A 339 -6.82 -21.97 2.65
C ALA A 339 -7.08 -21.02 1.46
N THR A 340 -6.24 -19.99 1.33
CA THR A 340 -6.30 -19.06 0.20
C THR A 340 -5.98 -19.80 -1.10
N SER A 341 -4.88 -20.55 -1.15
CA SER A 341 -4.48 -21.34 -2.33
C SER A 341 -5.58 -22.30 -2.80
N ALA A 342 -6.26 -22.96 -1.86
CA ALA A 342 -7.36 -23.88 -2.14
C ALA A 342 -8.63 -23.16 -2.63
N ALA A 343 -8.96 -21.99 -2.08
CA ALA A 343 -10.13 -21.21 -2.47
C ALA A 343 -10.00 -20.57 -3.87
N LEU A 344 -8.78 -20.41 -4.40
CA LEU A 344 -8.52 -19.65 -5.62
C LEU A 344 -8.90 -20.36 -6.93
N GLY A 345 -9.02 -21.69 -6.94
CA GLY A 345 -9.16 -22.50 -8.17
C GLY A 345 -10.36 -22.15 -9.07
N SER A 346 -11.37 -21.44 -8.57
CA SER A 346 -12.53 -20.99 -9.35
C SER A 346 -12.72 -19.46 -9.36
N THR A 347 -12.02 -18.72 -8.51
CA THR A 347 -12.20 -17.26 -8.38
C THR A 347 -11.67 -16.47 -9.59
N GLY A 348 -10.69 -17.00 -10.32
CA GLY A 348 -10.16 -16.37 -11.55
C GLY A 348 -11.20 -16.23 -12.66
N ILE A 349 -12.11 -17.20 -12.77
CA ILE A 349 -13.18 -17.21 -13.79
C ILE A 349 -14.25 -16.16 -13.44
N LEU A 350 -14.64 -16.07 -12.16
CA LEU A 350 -15.60 -15.06 -11.69
C LEU A 350 -15.04 -13.64 -11.87
N ALA A 351 -13.78 -13.43 -11.50
CA ALA A 351 -13.07 -12.17 -11.68
C ALA A 351 -13.12 -11.76 -13.17
N ALA A 352 -12.65 -12.62 -14.09
CA ALA A 352 -12.68 -12.36 -15.52
C ALA A 352 -14.09 -11.99 -16.07
N ALA A 353 -15.15 -12.57 -15.52
CA ALA A 353 -16.53 -12.31 -15.96
C ALA A 353 -17.12 -10.99 -15.41
N THR A 354 -16.81 -10.60 -14.18
CA THR A 354 -17.45 -9.45 -13.49
C THR A 354 -16.62 -8.17 -13.55
N ASP A 355 -15.31 -8.29 -13.60
CA ASP A 355 -14.36 -7.20 -13.50
C ASP A 355 -14.39 -6.14 -14.60
N PRO A 356 -14.66 -6.47 -15.89
CA PRO A 356 -14.85 -5.49 -16.94
C PRO A 356 -15.93 -4.44 -16.61
N PHE A 357 -16.99 -4.87 -15.94
CA PHE A 357 -18.11 -4.00 -15.56
C PHE A 357 -17.74 -3.09 -14.40
N VAL A 358 -16.99 -3.61 -13.42
CA VAL A 358 -16.47 -2.81 -12.31
C VAL A 358 -15.53 -1.70 -12.82
N ALA A 359 -14.61 -2.04 -13.73
CA ALA A 359 -13.72 -1.06 -14.34
C ALA A 359 -14.49 -0.01 -15.15
N ALA A 360 -15.49 -0.43 -15.94
CA ALA A 360 -16.34 0.49 -16.70
C ALA A 360 -17.11 1.46 -15.79
N ALA A 361 -17.68 0.98 -14.70
CA ALA A 361 -18.42 1.83 -13.76
C ALA A 361 -17.51 2.79 -13.00
N SER A 362 -16.31 2.34 -12.62
CA SER A 362 -15.29 3.20 -12.02
C SER A 362 -14.89 4.34 -12.97
N ARG A 363 -14.59 4.04 -14.24
CA ARG A 363 -14.30 5.09 -15.26
C ARG A 363 -15.45 6.07 -15.45
N ARG A 364 -16.70 5.58 -15.53
CA ARG A 364 -17.86 6.47 -15.60
C ARG A 364 -17.94 7.39 -14.39
N LEU A 365 -17.72 6.86 -13.19
CA LEU A 365 -17.72 7.66 -11.95
C LEU A 365 -16.60 8.70 -11.94
N ALA A 366 -15.46 8.41 -12.56
CA ALA A 366 -14.35 9.35 -12.74
C ALA A 366 -14.59 10.38 -13.87
N GLY A 367 -15.66 10.25 -14.66
CA GLY A 367 -15.87 11.07 -15.85
C GLY A 367 -15.00 10.69 -17.05
N LEU A 368 -14.37 9.50 -17.02
CA LEU A 368 -13.52 9.00 -18.11
C LEU A 368 -14.32 8.23 -19.18
N PRO A 369 -13.84 8.19 -20.44
CA PRO A 369 -14.38 7.33 -21.47
C PRO A 369 -14.35 5.84 -21.11
N VAL A 370 -15.44 5.12 -21.40
CA VAL A 370 -15.50 3.66 -21.22
C VAL A 370 -15.05 2.98 -22.50
N VAL A 371 -13.82 2.46 -22.51
CA VAL A 371 -13.32 1.65 -23.62
C VAL A 371 -14.02 0.29 -23.64
N ARG A 372 -14.68 -0.07 -24.75
CA ARG A 372 -15.29 -1.39 -24.96
C ARG A 372 -14.23 -2.37 -25.46
N GLY A 373 -13.87 -3.36 -24.65
CA GLY A 373 -13.08 -4.53 -25.07
C GLY A 373 -11.68 -4.62 -24.47
N PHE A 374 -11.46 -5.62 -23.61
CA PHE A 374 -10.14 -5.96 -23.06
C PHE A 374 -9.21 -6.62 -24.09
N GLY A 375 -9.76 -7.22 -25.15
CA GLY A 375 -9.01 -8.05 -26.11
C GLY A 375 -7.97 -7.29 -26.94
N GLY A 376 -8.30 -6.10 -27.45
CA GLY A 376 -7.36 -5.30 -28.24
C GLY A 376 -6.19 -4.76 -27.42
N ILE A 377 -6.44 -4.48 -26.14
CA ILE A 377 -5.46 -3.95 -25.22
C ILE A 377 -4.51 -5.06 -24.72
N LEU A 378 -5.04 -6.24 -24.35
CA LEU A 378 -4.22 -7.40 -24.02
C LEU A 378 -3.32 -7.80 -25.21
N LYS A 379 -3.83 -7.71 -26.44
CA LYS A 379 -3.06 -7.96 -27.66
C LYS A 379 -1.93 -6.94 -27.82
N ARG A 380 -2.17 -5.63 -27.59
CA ARG A 380 -1.13 -4.58 -27.59
C ARG A 380 -0.06 -4.77 -26.51
N PHE A 381 -0.44 -5.16 -25.28
CA PHE A 381 0.51 -5.51 -24.22
C PHE A 381 1.32 -6.79 -24.54
N ALA A 382 0.70 -7.72 -25.26
CA ALA A 382 1.35 -8.95 -25.70
C ALA A 382 2.28 -8.74 -26.90
N SER A 383 2.00 -7.80 -27.80
CA SER A 383 2.65 -7.70 -29.12
C SER A 383 3.85 -6.77 -29.23
N ASP A 384 4.15 -5.88 -28.27
CA ASP A 384 5.14 -4.81 -28.50
C ASP A 384 6.43 -4.85 -27.68
N GLY A 385 7.52 -4.41 -28.32
CA GLY A 385 8.80 -4.03 -27.70
C GLY A 385 8.71 -2.84 -26.73
N ASP A 386 7.53 -2.19 -26.70
CA ASP A 386 7.19 -1.01 -25.90
C ASP A 386 6.80 -1.32 -24.43
N ARG A 387 6.84 -2.60 -24.03
CA ARG A 387 6.60 -3.03 -22.63
C ARG A 387 7.47 -2.29 -21.63
N ARG A 388 8.69 -1.89 -21.99
CA ARG A 388 9.59 -1.15 -21.10
C ARG A 388 9.14 0.30 -20.92
N ALA A 389 8.76 1.01 -22.01
CA ALA A 389 8.30 2.39 -21.91
C ALA A 389 6.94 2.50 -21.24
N MET A 390 6.00 1.63 -21.59
CA MET A 390 4.67 1.59 -20.97
C MET A 390 4.72 1.19 -19.49
N ALA A 391 5.61 0.27 -19.10
CA ALA A 391 5.76 -0.11 -17.70
C ALA A 391 6.58 0.90 -16.86
N ARG A 392 7.37 1.77 -17.50
CA ARG A 392 7.95 2.97 -16.85
C ARG A 392 6.89 4.00 -16.48
N ARG A 393 5.84 4.10 -17.30
CA ARG A 393 4.84 5.17 -17.23
C ARG A 393 3.57 4.79 -16.47
N ALA A 394 3.17 3.51 -16.49
CA ALA A 394 2.04 3.00 -15.71
C ALA A 394 2.25 3.01 -14.18
N MET A 395 3.44 3.45 -13.73
CA MET A 395 3.77 3.78 -12.34
C MET A 395 3.63 2.64 -11.30
N ILE A 396 3.41 1.39 -11.73
CA ILE A 396 3.15 0.25 -10.84
C ILE A 396 3.76 -1.06 -11.39
N TRP A 397 4.69 -1.62 -10.61
CA TRP A 397 5.17 -2.98 -10.73
C TRP A 397 4.83 -3.76 -9.46
N ASP A 398 3.83 -4.63 -9.53
CA ASP A 398 3.30 -5.34 -8.36
C ASP A 398 4.40 -6.17 -7.64
N ASP A 399 5.25 -6.87 -8.41
CA ASP A 399 6.38 -7.66 -7.90
C ASP A 399 7.34 -6.95 -6.90
N TYR A 400 7.34 -5.61 -6.84
CA TYR A 400 8.20 -4.82 -5.95
C TYR A 400 7.44 -3.98 -4.91
N LEU A 401 6.11 -3.97 -4.97
CA LEU A 401 5.24 -3.30 -4.00
C LEU A 401 4.89 -4.22 -2.81
N HIS A 402 5.68 -5.28 -2.61
CA HIS A 402 5.50 -6.32 -1.58
C HIS A 402 5.34 -5.83 -0.13
N THR A 403 5.54 -4.54 0.13
CA THR A 403 5.22 -3.93 1.41
C THR A 403 4.04 -2.99 1.33
N MET A 404 3.74 -2.37 0.18
CA MET A 404 3.00 -1.13 0.03
C MET A 404 1.48 -1.25 0.21
N ASN A 405 0.79 -2.12 -0.54
CA ASN A 405 -0.65 -2.33 -0.38
C ASN A 405 -1.20 -3.52 -1.19
N GLU A 406 -0.42 -4.58 -1.45
CA GLU A 406 -0.86 -5.62 -2.39
C GLU A 406 -1.96 -6.52 -1.86
N SER A 407 -3.15 -5.95 -2.07
CA SER A 407 -4.45 -6.29 -1.56
C SER A 407 -4.45 -6.29 -0.02
N ALA A 408 -5.28 -5.49 0.65
CA ALA A 408 -5.60 -5.80 2.05
C ALA A 408 -6.14 -7.25 2.21
N ARG A 409 -6.46 -7.91 1.09
CA ARG A 409 -6.67 -9.36 0.92
C ARG A 409 -5.45 -10.26 1.18
N PHE A 410 -4.20 -9.80 1.00
CA PHE A 410 -2.97 -10.62 1.04
C PHE A 410 -1.81 -10.07 1.88
N VAL A 411 -1.89 -8.84 2.41
CA VAL A 411 -0.88 -8.25 3.33
C VAL A 411 -0.51 -9.18 4.51
N ASP A 412 -1.42 -10.03 4.98
CA ASP A 412 -1.15 -10.93 6.12
C ASP A 412 -0.49 -12.26 5.72
N GLN A 413 -0.36 -12.54 4.42
CA GLN A 413 0.35 -13.72 3.91
C GLN A 413 1.87 -13.60 4.15
N MET A 414 2.36 -12.40 4.48
CA MET A 414 3.75 -12.10 4.84
C MET A 414 4.20 -12.63 6.21
N PHE A 415 3.38 -13.43 6.90
CA PHE A 415 3.77 -14.03 8.20
C PHE A 415 3.96 -15.53 8.13
N GLY A 416 3.44 -16.24 7.11
CA GLY A 416 3.72 -17.66 6.91
C GLY A 416 5.20 -17.94 6.61
N HIS A 417 5.63 -19.19 6.67
CA HIS A 417 6.95 -19.61 6.20
C HIS A 417 7.11 -19.36 4.69
N GLU A 418 8.36 -19.26 4.20
CA GLU A 418 8.65 -18.94 2.79
C GLU A 418 7.98 -19.91 1.80
N TRP A 419 7.88 -21.20 2.15
CA TRP A 419 7.25 -22.21 1.30
C TRP A 419 5.74 -21.96 1.11
N SER A 420 5.01 -21.56 2.16
CA SER A 420 3.56 -21.35 2.07
C SER A 420 3.24 -20.06 1.31
N ARG A 421 4.07 -19.03 1.48
CA ARG A 421 4.02 -17.80 0.66
C ARG A 421 4.26 -18.10 -0.81
N TYR A 422 5.29 -18.89 -1.10
CA TYR A 422 5.61 -19.33 -2.45
C TYR A 422 4.43 -20.08 -3.07
N LEU A 423 3.79 -21.01 -2.35
CA LEU A 423 2.62 -21.73 -2.85
C LEU A 423 1.46 -20.80 -3.22
N VAL A 424 1.16 -19.80 -2.39
CA VAL A 424 0.08 -18.83 -2.69
C VAL A 424 0.43 -17.99 -3.92
N ASP A 425 1.63 -17.40 -3.92
CA ASP A 425 2.12 -16.58 -5.02
C ASP A 425 2.12 -17.36 -6.35
N ARG A 426 2.54 -18.63 -6.33
CA ARG A 426 2.48 -19.52 -7.49
C ARG A 426 1.05 -19.90 -7.87
N SER A 427 0.19 -20.18 -6.90
CA SER A 427 -1.23 -20.47 -7.16
C SER A 427 -1.92 -19.27 -7.83
N LEU A 428 -1.74 -18.05 -7.32
CA LEU A 428 -2.26 -16.83 -7.91
C LEU A 428 -1.72 -16.60 -9.33
N THR A 429 -0.43 -16.87 -9.55
CA THR A 429 0.22 -16.72 -10.85
C THR A 429 -0.30 -17.74 -11.87
N TRP A 430 -0.37 -19.02 -11.50
CA TRP A 430 -0.83 -20.11 -12.39
C TRP A 430 -2.32 -20.03 -12.70
N ASN A 431 -3.15 -19.55 -11.77
CA ASN A 431 -4.55 -19.24 -12.02
C ASN A 431 -4.76 -17.90 -12.78
N ALA A 432 -3.68 -17.31 -13.31
CA ALA A 432 -3.65 -16.05 -14.06
C ALA A 432 -4.20 -14.82 -13.31
N LEU A 433 -4.46 -14.92 -12.01
CA LEU A 433 -5.05 -13.86 -11.19
C LEU A 433 -4.11 -12.67 -11.00
N SER A 434 -2.84 -12.89 -10.63
CA SER A 434 -1.87 -11.79 -10.50
C SER A 434 -1.58 -11.13 -11.85
N PRO A 435 -1.22 -11.87 -12.92
CA PRO A 435 -0.97 -11.26 -14.23
C PRO A 435 -2.18 -10.48 -14.78
N LEU A 436 -3.41 -10.97 -14.57
CA LEU A 436 -4.63 -10.28 -14.99
C LEU A 436 -4.87 -9.02 -14.14
N THR A 437 -4.66 -9.08 -12.83
CA THR A 437 -4.77 -7.94 -11.90
C THR A 437 -3.78 -6.84 -12.29
N ASP A 438 -2.51 -7.19 -12.50
CA ASP A 438 -1.45 -6.27 -12.92
C ASP A 438 -1.77 -5.61 -14.24
N ALA A 439 -2.16 -6.42 -15.23
CA ALA A 439 -2.57 -5.91 -16.54
C ALA A 439 -3.69 -4.88 -16.36
N ARG A 440 -4.74 -5.21 -15.61
CA ARG A 440 -5.89 -4.32 -15.36
C ARG A 440 -5.51 -3.02 -14.67
N LYS A 441 -4.69 -3.05 -13.60
CA LYS A 441 -4.18 -1.83 -12.94
C LYS A 441 -3.45 -0.95 -13.94
N ARG A 442 -2.60 -1.53 -14.79
CA ARG A 442 -1.86 -0.80 -15.85
C ARG A 442 -2.80 -0.23 -16.91
N LEU A 443 -3.85 -0.96 -17.30
CA LEU A 443 -4.85 -0.47 -18.26
C LEU A 443 -5.58 0.74 -17.71
N GLU A 444 -5.93 0.69 -16.44
CA GLU A 444 -6.58 1.79 -15.77
C GLU A 444 -5.66 3.01 -15.66
N ALA A 445 -4.38 2.81 -15.28
CA ALA A 445 -3.36 3.87 -15.32
C ALA A 445 -3.34 4.55 -16.69
N THR A 446 -3.21 3.72 -17.74
CA THR A 446 -3.08 4.19 -19.13
C THR A 446 -4.30 4.99 -19.53
N ALA A 447 -5.51 4.53 -19.20
CA ALA A 447 -6.74 5.26 -19.50
C ALA A 447 -6.77 6.66 -18.83
N TRP A 448 -6.29 6.77 -17.59
CA TRP A 448 -6.16 8.07 -16.91
C TRP A 448 -5.14 8.98 -17.60
N HIS A 449 -3.94 8.47 -17.87
CA HIS A 449 -2.87 9.22 -18.53
C HIS A 449 -3.25 9.70 -19.93
N GLU A 450 -3.88 8.83 -20.73
CA GLU A 450 -4.33 9.12 -22.09
C GLU A 450 -5.46 10.13 -22.10
N THR A 451 -6.47 9.96 -21.24
CA THR A 451 -7.61 10.86 -21.21
C THR A 451 -7.19 12.26 -20.78
N LEU A 452 -6.41 12.36 -19.70
CA LEU A 452 -5.94 13.66 -19.21
C LEU A 452 -4.92 14.30 -20.16
N GLY A 453 -4.04 13.50 -20.77
CA GLY A 453 -3.10 13.99 -21.78
C GLY A 453 -3.83 14.52 -23.02
N GLY A 454 -4.80 13.79 -23.56
CA GLY A 454 -5.61 14.25 -24.69
C GLY A 454 -6.48 15.48 -24.38
N LEU A 455 -6.94 15.65 -23.14
CA LEU A 455 -7.61 16.87 -22.69
C LEU A 455 -6.64 18.05 -22.60
N ALA A 456 -5.41 17.79 -22.13
CA ALA A 456 -4.36 18.79 -22.04
C ALA A 456 -3.87 19.26 -23.42
N GLU A 457 -3.67 18.35 -24.38
CA GLU A 457 -3.28 18.68 -25.76
C GLU A 457 -4.34 19.50 -26.49
N LYS A 458 -5.62 19.29 -26.17
CA LYS A 458 -6.74 20.09 -26.69
C LYS A 458 -6.92 21.43 -25.98
N ASP A 459 -6.03 21.77 -25.05
CA ASP A 459 -6.11 22.95 -24.19
C ASP A 459 -7.46 23.07 -23.45
N THR A 460 -8.02 21.93 -23.02
CA THR A 460 -9.30 21.93 -22.30
C THR A 460 -9.15 22.64 -20.95
N ASP A 461 -9.93 23.70 -20.74
CA ASP A 461 -9.95 24.45 -19.49
C ASP A 461 -10.58 23.61 -18.37
N TRP A 462 -10.29 23.94 -17.11
CA TRP A 462 -10.91 23.30 -15.95
C TRP A 462 -12.44 23.33 -16.04
N ILE A 463 -13.03 24.47 -16.44
CA ILE A 463 -14.49 24.64 -16.48
C ILE A 463 -15.18 23.72 -17.49
N ASP A 464 -14.46 23.33 -18.54
CA ASP A 464 -14.94 22.47 -19.62
C ASP A 464 -14.74 20.98 -19.33
N LEU A 465 -14.04 20.64 -18.24
CA LEU A 465 -13.91 19.26 -17.80
C LEU A 465 -15.27 18.68 -17.38
N ASN A 466 -15.39 17.36 -17.53
CA ASN A 466 -16.55 16.64 -17.01
C ASN A 466 -16.71 16.93 -15.49
N PRO A 467 -17.91 17.29 -14.99
CA PRO A 467 -18.12 17.59 -13.57
C PRO A 467 -17.72 16.45 -12.61
N LEU A 468 -17.81 15.19 -13.07
CA LEU A 468 -17.32 14.04 -12.32
C LEU A 468 -15.80 13.99 -12.26
N LEU A 469 -15.12 14.39 -13.33
CA LEU A 469 -13.66 14.47 -13.38
C LEU A 469 -13.15 15.61 -12.48
N GLN A 470 -13.78 16.78 -12.52
CA GLN A 470 -13.50 17.88 -11.59
C GLN A 470 -13.59 17.40 -10.14
N ARG A 471 -14.73 16.78 -9.76
CA ARG A 471 -14.93 16.23 -8.41
C ARG A 471 -13.92 15.15 -8.04
N ALA A 472 -13.53 14.31 -8.99
CA ALA A 472 -12.50 13.30 -8.77
C ALA A 472 -11.16 13.96 -8.44
N MET A 473 -10.74 14.97 -9.20
CA MET A 473 -9.49 15.71 -9.04
C MET A 473 -9.48 16.56 -7.75
N GLU A 474 -10.54 17.33 -7.52
CA GLU A 474 -10.75 18.10 -6.28
C GLU A 474 -10.69 17.20 -5.04
N GLY A 475 -11.18 15.96 -5.18
CA GLY A 475 -11.17 14.97 -4.11
C GLY A 475 -9.78 14.65 -3.54
N PHE A 476 -8.71 14.90 -4.31
CA PHE A 476 -7.30 14.74 -3.92
C PHE A 476 -6.59 16.09 -3.70
N GLY A 477 -7.35 17.19 -3.69
CA GLY A 477 -6.82 18.53 -3.54
C GLY A 477 -6.17 19.10 -4.81
N ILE A 478 -6.49 18.56 -5.99
CA ILE A 478 -6.10 19.16 -7.28
C ILE A 478 -7.06 20.31 -7.58
N THR A 479 -6.50 21.51 -7.72
CA THR A 479 -7.20 22.76 -8.01
C THR A 479 -7.19 23.08 -9.51
N PRO A 480 -7.94 24.11 -9.97
CA PRO A 480 -7.83 24.60 -11.34
C PRO A 480 -6.40 25.01 -11.72
N ASP A 481 -5.69 25.72 -10.84
CA ASP A 481 -4.29 26.11 -11.06
C ASP A 481 -3.37 24.88 -11.19
N ASP A 482 -3.56 23.90 -10.31
CA ASP A 482 -2.86 22.61 -10.38
C ASP A 482 -3.09 21.94 -11.75
N TRP A 483 -4.33 21.91 -12.26
CA TRP A 483 -4.64 21.38 -13.59
C TRP A 483 -3.87 22.13 -14.69
N HIS A 484 -3.93 23.46 -14.72
CA HIS A 484 -3.23 24.25 -15.74
C HIS A 484 -1.72 23.97 -15.74
N ARG A 485 -1.11 23.85 -14.56
CA ARG A 485 0.32 23.51 -14.40
C ARG A 485 0.62 22.08 -14.83
N MET A 486 -0.24 21.11 -14.47
CA MET A 486 -0.08 19.71 -14.84
C MET A 486 -0.03 19.50 -16.35
N ARG A 487 -0.81 20.26 -17.14
CA ARG A 487 -0.89 20.09 -18.60
C ARG A 487 0.48 20.20 -19.30
N ALA A 488 1.46 20.88 -18.72
CA ALA A 488 2.83 20.94 -19.25
C ALA A 488 3.57 19.59 -19.20
N GLY A 489 3.10 18.65 -18.37
CA GLY A 489 3.69 17.32 -18.15
C GLY A 489 3.28 16.26 -19.18
N VAL A 490 2.61 16.64 -20.27
CA VAL A 490 2.28 15.73 -21.36
C VAL A 490 3.55 15.32 -22.10
N ASP A 491 3.73 14.02 -22.27
CA ASP A 491 4.87 13.44 -22.99
C ASP A 491 4.67 13.42 -24.52
N SER A 492 5.68 12.99 -25.25
CA SER A 492 5.63 12.90 -26.72
C SER A 492 4.63 11.87 -27.27
N MET A 493 4.02 11.04 -26.42
CA MET A 493 2.99 10.07 -26.79
C MET A 493 1.58 10.55 -26.41
N GLY A 494 1.46 11.79 -25.91
CA GLY A 494 0.19 12.35 -25.47
C GLY A 494 -0.27 11.82 -24.11
N PHE A 495 0.62 11.23 -23.31
CA PHE A 495 0.30 10.81 -21.94
C PHE A 495 0.68 11.90 -20.94
N LEU A 496 -0.27 12.25 -20.07
CA LEU A 496 0.03 13.03 -18.88
C LEU A 496 0.49 12.07 -17.77
N ASP A 497 1.75 12.13 -17.34
CA ASP A 497 2.28 11.23 -16.30
C ASP A 497 2.84 12.01 -15.08
N PRO A 498 2.73 11.49 -13.83
CA PRO A 498 3.21 12.17 -12.63
C PRO A 498 4.69 12.55 -12.64
N GLY A 499 5.55 11.73 -13.25
CA GLY A 499 6.96 12.03 -13.41
C GLY A 499 7.18 13.18 -14.39
N GLY A 500 6.48 13.18 -15.54
CA GLY A 500 6.48 14.31 -16.48
C GLY A 500 5.99 15.62 -15.86
N VAL A 501 4.94 15.55 -15.02
CA VAL A 501 4.48 16.70 -14.23
C VAL A 501 5.59 17.22 -13.32
N PHE A 502 6.28 16.35 -12.57
CA PHE A 502 7.38 16.77 -11.71
C PHE A 502 8.55 17.37 -12.50
N GLU A 503 8.98 16.71 -13.58
CA GLU A 503 10.09 17.14 -14.44
C GLU A 503 9.85 18.53 -15.04
N LYS A 504 8.60 18.87 -15.38
CA LYS A 504 8.24 20.13 -16.04
C LYS A 504 7.92 21.26 -15.09
N THR A 505 7.34 20.95 -13.93
CA THR A 505 6.87 21.97 -12.97
C THR A 505 7.81 22.18 -11.79
N GLY A 506 8.69 21.21 -11.49
CA GLY A 506 9.45 21.15 -10.24
C GLY A 506 8.58 20.89 -9.00
N ASP A 507 7.26 20.71 -9.16
CA ASP A 507 6.31 20.58 -8.04
C ASP A 507 6.06 19.12 -7.69
N ARG A 508 6.79 18.68 -6.67
CA ARG A 508 6.68 17.32 -6.12
C ARG A 508 5.30 17.05 -5.53
N THR A 509 4.68 18.03 -4.87
CA THR A 509 3.38 17.84 -4.23
C THR A 509 2.29 17.65 -5.30
N LEU A 510 2.36 18.41 -6.38
CA LEU A 510 1.45 18.27 -7.51
C LEU A 510 1.55 16.90 -8.18
N ALA A 511 2.78 16.44 -8.45
CA ALA A 511 3.01 15.10 -8.98
C ALA A 511 2.47 14.00 -8.05
N GLU A 512 2.63 14.17 -6.73
CA GLU A 512 2.12 13.21 -5.75
C GLU A 512 0.59 13.20 -5.66
N LYS A 513 -0.07 14.37 -5.72
CA LYS A 513 -1.54 14.44 -5.78
C LYS A 513 -2.05 13.67 -6.98
N TYR A 514 -1.40 13.86 -8.14
CA TYR A 514 -1.77 13.17 -9.35
C TYR A 514 -1.49 11.66 -9.29
N ALA A 515 -0.35 11.27 -8.74
CA ALA A 515 0.00 9.87 -8.51
C ALA A 515 -1.00 9.17 -7.55
N GLU A 516 -1.43 9.84 -6.48
CA GLU A 516 -2.43 9.32 -5.54
C GLU A 516 -3.80 9.17 -6.20
N LEU A 517 -4.23 10.16 -7.01
CA LEU A 517 -5.47 10.09 -7.80
C LEU A 517 -5.49 8.80 -8.63
N ILE A 518 -4.47 8.58 -9.47
CA ILE A 518 -4.41 7.41 -10.36
C ILE A 518 -4.44 6.11 -9.54
N GLN A 519 -3.65 6.02 -8.48
CA GLN A 519 -3.56 4.81 -7.66
C GLN A 519 -4.87 4.46 -6.96
N GLN A 520 -5.56 5.45 -6.39
CA GLN A 520 -6.85 5.21 -5.72
C GLN A 520 -7.94 4.82 -6.72
N TRP A 521 -7.94 5.40 -7.92
CA TRP A 521 -8.89 5.02 -8.97
C TRP A 521 -8.59 3.65 -9.59
N GLN A 522 -7.31 3.26 -9.68
CA GLN A 522 -6.92 1.89 -10.00
C GLN A 522 -7.42 0.88 -8.97
N GLU A 523 -7.22 1.16 -7.68
CA GLU A 523 -7.75 0.32 -6.60
C GLU A 523 -9.27 0.23 -6.64
N ARG A 524 -9.97 1.27 -7.14
CA ARG A 524 -11.43 1.25 -7.31
C ARG A 524 -11.87 0.39 -8.50
N SER A 525 -11.13 0.46 -9.62
CA SER A 525 -11.39 -0.31 -10.84
C SER A 525 -10.99 -1.79 -10.72
N VAL A 526 -10.04 -2.08 -9.84
CA VAL A 526 -9.58 -3.42 -9.46
C VAL A 526 -9.68 -3.54 -7.94
N PRO A 527 -10.89 -3.76 -7.38
CA PRO A 527 -11.12 -3.70 -5.95
C PRO A 527 -10.15 -4.55 -5.14
N ALA A 528 -9.41 -3.89 -4.26
CA ALA A 528 -8.71 -4.52 -3.13
C ALA A 528 -9.54 -4.34 -1.86
N GLY A 529 -9.24 -5.13 -0.81
CA GLY A 529 -9.80 -4.84 0.51
C GLY A 529 -9.37 -3.46 1.00
N ASP A 530 -10.27 -2.71 1.64
CA ASP A 530 -10.04 -1.38 2.17
C ASP A 530 -9.46 -1.47 3.60
N PRO A 531 -8.29 -0.87 3.87
CA PRO A 531 -7.71 -0.84 5.21
C PRO A 531 -8.63 -0.26 6.28
N ARG A 532 -9.50 0.69 5.95
CA ARG A 532 -10.49 1.28 6.87
C ARG A 532 -11.53 0.28 7.34
N ILE A 533 -11.88 -0.69 6.50
CA ILE A 533 -12.87 -1.72 6.83
C ILE A 533 -12.16 -2.88 7.52
N LYS A 534 -11.00 -3.27 7.00
CA LYS A 534 -10.17 -4.31 7.61
C LYS A 534 -9.79 -3.96 9.05
N SER A 535 -9.46 -2.70 9.34
CA SER A 535 -9.14 -2.26 10.70
C SER A 535 -10.33 -2.30 11.67
N VAL A 536 -11.57 -2.25 11.17
CA VAL A 536 -12.76 -2.43 12.02
C VAL A 536 -12.88 -3.88 12.48
N LEU A 537 -12.61 -4.83 11.59
CA LEU A 537 -12.70 -6.26 11.87
C LEU A 537 -11.52 -6.75 12.71
N THR A 538 -10.32 -6.27 12.40
CA THR A 538 -9.08 -6.64 13.10
C THR A 538 -8.87 -5.87 14.39
N GLY A 539 -9.45 -4.68 14.54
CA GLY A 539 -9.44 -3.93 15.78
C GLY A 539 -8.05 -3.63 16.34
N LYS A 540 -7.94 -3.68 17.68
CA LYS A 540 -6.70 -3.42 18.42
C LYS A 540 -5.94 -4.71 18.80
N VAL A 541 -6.40 -5.90 18.39
CA VAL A 541 -5.77 -7.16 18.79
C VAL A 541 -4.42 -7.35 18.11
N GLU A 542 -3.48 -7.94 18.86
CA GLU A 542 -2.11 -8.18 18.45
C GLU A 542 -1.99 -9.51 17.69
N ARG A 543 -1.01 -9.59 16.78
CA ARG A 543 -0.73 -10.80 16.00
C ARG A 543 -0.12 -11.89 16.88
N GLY A 544 -0.40 -13.15 16.54
CA GLY A 544 0.04 -14.31 17.31
C GLY A 544 -0.83 -14.60 18.56
N THR A 545 -1.88 -13.83 18.80
CA THR A 545 -2.92 -14.14 19.79
C THR A 545 -4.06 -14.93 19.13
N ILE A 546 -4.77 -15.78 19.88
CA ILE A 546 -5.89 -16.57 19.34
C ILE A 546 -6.95 -15.66 18.71
N LEU A 547 -7.37 -14.62 19.44
CA LEU A 547 -8.35 -13.64 18.96
C LEU A 547 -7.81 -12.83 17.77
N GLY A 548 -6.52 -12.48 17.79
CA GLY A 548 -5.82 -11.85 16.68
C GLY A 548 -5.91 -12.66 15.40
N GLU A 549 -5.52 -13.94 15.44
CA GLU A 549 -5.51 -14.79 14.25
C GLU A 549 -6.91 -15.10 13.71
N ILE A 550 -7.93 -15.22 14.58
CA ILE A 550 -9.34 -15.36 14.17
C ILE A 550 -9.84 -14.09 13.46
N ALA A 551 -9.58 -12.92 14.06
CA ALA A 551 -9.98 -11.64 13.48
C ALA A 551 -9.29 -11.39 12.14
N GLU A 552 -8.02 -11.78 12.03
CA GLU A 552 -7.25 -11.72 10.79
C GLU A 552 -7.85 -12.61 9.70
N PHE A 553 -8.13 -13.88 10.01
CA PHE A 553 -8.78 -14.82 9.10
C PHE A 553 -10.13 -14.28 8.61
N GLY A 554 -11.00 -13.87 9.54
CA GLY A 554 -12.31 -13.30 9.20
C GLY A 554 -12.22 -12.04 8.35
N SER A 555 -11.25 -11.16 8.64
CA SER A 555 -11.03 -9.94 7.87
C SER A 555 -10.63 -10.21 6.42
N GLN A 556 -9.89 -11.29 6.15
CA GLN A 556 -9.46 -11.64 4.80
C GLN A 556 -10.65 -11.97 3.88
N PHE A 557 -11.66 -12.66 4.41
CA PHE A 557 -12.85 -13.05 3.65
C PHE A 557 -13.91 -11.95 3.59
N MET A 558 -14.14 -11.22 4.69
CA MET A 558 -15.23 -10.23 4.77
C MET A 558 -14.84 -8.85 4.24
N SER A 559 -13.58 -8.43 4.39
CA SER A 559 -13.17 -7.07 4.06
C SER A 559 -13.43 -6.73 2.60
N PHE A 560 -13.17 -7.64 1.66
CA PHE A 560 -13.38 -7.39 0.24
C PHE A 560 -14.84 -7.07 -0.09
N GLY A 561 -15.77 -7.92 0.33
CA GLY A 561 -17.20 -7.71 0.07
C GLY A 561 -17.71 -6.41 0.69
N MET A 562 -17.33 -6.14 1.94
CA MET A 562 -17.67 -4.89 2.62
C MET A 562 -17.05 -3.66 1.94
N SER A 563 -15.82 -3.76 1.44
CA SER A 563 -15.12 -2.68 0.72
C SER A 563 -15.75 -2.39 -0.62
N PHE A 564 -16.09 -3.44 -1.36
CA PHE A 564 -16.82 -3.32 -2.60
C PHE A 564 -18.17 -2.62 -2.36
N THR A 565 -18.96 -3.10 -1.40
CA THR A 565 -20.26 -2.50 -1.05
C THR A 565 -20.13 -1.03 -0.63
N ALA A 566 -19.20 -0.71 0.27
CA ALA A 566 -18.97 0.66 0.72
C ALA A 566 -18.61 1.60 -0.44
N ARG A 567 -17.78 1.14 -1.39
CA ARG A 567 -17.41 1.92 -2.58
C ARG A 567 -18.58 2.11 -3.54
N GLN A 568 -19.41 1.09 -3.74
CA GLN A 568 -20.61 1.24 -4.59
C GLN A 568 -21.62 2.20 -3.96
N MET A 569 -21.82 2.16 -2.64
CA MET A 569 -22.67 3.15 -1.95
C MET A 569 -22.15 4.58 -2.11
N GLU A 570 -20.83 4.77 -1.99
CA GLU A 570 -20.23 6.06 -2.27
C GLU A 570 -20.46 6.52 -3.72
N ALA A 571 -20.32 5.61 -4.69
CA ALA A 571 -20.57 5.94 -6.09
C ALA A 571 -22.04 6.33 -6.33
N MET A 572 -22.98 5.55 -5.81
CA MET A 572 -24.42 5.84 -5.87
C MET A 572 -24.72 7.23 -5.30
N TYR A 573 -24.13 7.56 -4.15
CA TYR A 573 -24.26 8.87 -3.54
C TYR A 573 -23.72 9.99 -4.45
N VAL A 574 -22.51 9.85 -4.99
CA VAL A 574 -21.90 10.85 -5.88
C VAL A 574 -22.77 11.10 -7.11
N TYR A 575 -23.29 10.03 -7.73
CA TYR A 575 -24.21 10.12 -8.86
C TYR A 575 -25.53 10.80 -8.50
N SER A 576 -26.10 10.44 -7.35
CA SER A 576 -27.33 11.06 -6.84
C SER A 576 -27.13 12.57 -6.73
N MET A 577 -26.04 13.00 -6.09
CA MET A 577 -25.70 14.41 -5.84
C MET A 577 -25.28 15.21 -7.08
N LEU A 578 -25.23 14.60 -8.28
CA LEU A 578 -25.17 15.38 -9.51
C LEU A 578 -26.51 16.09 -9.80
N SER A 579 -27.62 15.61 -9.24
CA SER A 579 -28.92 16.27 -9.35
C SER A 579 -29.16 17.22 -8.17
N LYS A 580 -29.68 18.41 -8.49
CA LYS A 580 -30.10 19.41 -7.48
C LYS A 580 -31.48 19.15 -6.90
N ILE A 581 -32.29 18.30 -7.55
CA ILE A 581 -33.65 17.95 -7.10
C ILE A 581 -33.73 16.49 -6.63
N LYS A 582 -34.57 16.23 -5.63
CA LYS A 582 -34.71 14.92 -4.96
C LYS A 582 -35.09 13.80 -5.94
N ALA A 583 -36.05 14.04 -6.84
CA ALA A 583 -36.45 13.05 -7.84
C ALA A 583 -35.27 12.65 -8.76
N GLY A 584 -34.48 13.63 -9.21
CA GLY A 584 -33.29 13.38 -10.02
C GLY A 584 -32.15 12.74 -9.23
N GLN A 585 -32.05 12.98 -7.91
CA GLN A 585 -31.08 12.30 -7.06
C GLN A 585 -31.39 10.81 -6.98
N ILE A 586 -32.65 10.45 -6.71
CA ILE A 586 -33.11 9.06 -6.68
C ILE A 586 -32.92 8.42 -8.05
N ALA A 587 -33.37 9.06 -9.13
CA ALA A 587 -33.25 8.51 -10.48
C ALA A 587 -31.78 8.23 -10.88
N ARG A 588 -30.85 9.13 -10.57
CA ARG A 588 -29.42 8.95 -10.88
C ARG A 588 -28.77 7.89 -9.99
N GLY A 589 -29.08 7.86 -8.70
CA GLY A 589 -28.60 6.83 -7.77
C GLY A 589 -29.07 5.42 -8.16
N SER A 590 -30.37 5.28 -8.43
CA SER A 590 -30.98 4.02 -8.90
C SER A 590 -30.45 3.61 -10.27
N GLY A 591 -30.22 4.58 -11.17
CA GLY A 591 -29.60 4.33 -12.48
C GLY A 591 -28.19 3.76 -12.37
N TYR A 592 -27.35 4.30 -11.48
CA TYR A 592 -26.02 3.74 -11.20
C TYR A 592 -26.12 2.33 -10.59
N PHE A 593 -27.01 2.14 -9.61
CA PHE A 593 -27.23 0.84 -9.00
C PHE A 593 -27.62 -0.22 -10.03
N ALA A 594 -28.59 0.06 -10.90
CA ALA A 594 -29.02 -0.85 -11.95
C ALA A 594 -27.89 -1.17 -12.94
N ALA A 595 -27.11 -0.16 -13.34
CA ALA A 595 -25.96 -0.30 -14.22
C ALA A 595 -24.82 -1.16 -13.63
N MET A 596 -24.80 -1.37 -12.31
CA MET A 596 -23.86 -2.27 -11.62
C MET A 596 -24.47 -3.64 -11.31
N ALA A 597 -25.66 -3.66 -10.72
CA ALA A 597 -26.32 -4.87 -10.26
C ALA A 597 -26.60 -5.84 -11.41
N ILE A 598 -27.07 -5.35 -12.56
CA ILE A 598 -27.42 -6.21 -13.70
C ILE A 598 -26.17 -6.91 -14.26
N PRO A 599 -25.08 -6.21 -14.66
CA PRO A 599 -23.92 -6.89 -15.21
C PRO A 599 -23.19 -7.80 -14.21
N LEU A 600 -23.12 -7.43 -12.92
CA LEU A 600 -22.55 -8.28 -11.89
C LEU A 600 -23.35 -9.57 -11.69
N THR A 601 -24.69 -9.48 -11.75
CA THR A 601 -25.58 -10.63 -11.67
C THR A 601 -25.40 -11.56 -12.87
N ILE A 602 -25.29 -11.00 -14.09
CA ILE A 602 -25.00 -11.77 -15.31
C ILE A 602 -23.63 -12.45 -15.24
N GLY A 603 -22.59 -11.73 -14.81
CA GLY A 603 -21.25 -12.30 -14.63
C GLY A 603 -21.21 -13.42 -13.57
N ALA A 604 -21.94 -13.25 -12.47
CA ALA A 604 -22.09 -14.28 -11.45
C ALA A 604 -22.90 -15.50 -11.94
N ALA A 605 -23.94 -15.29 -12.74
CA ALA A 605 -24.71 -16.35 -13.38
C ALA A 605 -23.81 -17.20 -14.30
N PHE A 606 -23.03 -16.55 -15.17
CA PHE A 606 -22.06 -17.23 -16.04
C PHE A 606 -21.03 -18.03 -15.24
N TYR A 607 -20.53 -17.46 -14.14
CA TYR A 607 -19.63 -18.17 -13.23
C TYR A 607 -20.26 -19.40 -12.57
N ILE A 608 -21.51 -19.30 -12.10
CA ILE A 608 -22.22 -20.45 -11.50
C ILE A 608 -22.31 -21.60 -12.52
N GLN A 609 -22.61 -21.30 -13.78
CA GLN A 609 -22.70 -22.32 -14.82
C GLN A 609 -21.37 -23.00 -15.10
N ILE A 610 -20.29 -22.23 -15.28
CA ILE A 610 -18.96 -22.80 -15.50
C ILE A 610 -18.53 -23.63 -14.29
N LEU A 611 -18.77 -23.14 -13.07
CA LEU A 611 -18.40 -23.84 -11.85
C LEU A 611 -19.14 -25.18 -11.70
N ASN A 612 -20.42 -25.25 -12.09
CA ASN A 612 -21.18 -26.49 -12.06
C ASN A 612 -20.59 -27.50 -13.05
N VAL A 613 -20.33 -27.09 -14.29
CA VAL A 613 -19.71 -27.95 -15.31
C VAL A 613 -18.32 -28.45 -14.87
N LEU A 614 -17.47 -27.56 -14.33
CA LEU A 614 -16.13 -27.94 -13.83
C LEU A 614 -16.19 -28.91 -12.64
N ASN A 615 -17.24 -28.85 -11.84
CA ASN A 615 -17.47 -29.78 -10.73
C ASN A 615 -18.21 -31.06 -11.14
N GLY A 616 -18.40 -31.30 -12.44
CA GLY A 616 -19.13 -32.46 -12.96
C GLY A 616 -20.64 -32.45 -12.64
N LYS A 617 -21.21 -31.26 -12.41
CA LYS A 617 -22.65 -31.05 -12.19
C LYS A 617 -23.29 -30.47 -13.44
N ASP A 618 -24.58 -30.74 -13.60
CA ASP A 618 -25.35 -30.12 -14.68
C ASP A 618 -25.50 -28.61 -14.47
N PRO A 619 -25.53 -27.81 -15.57
CA PRO A 619 -25.92 -26.41 -15.54
C PRO A 619 -27.24 -26.18 -14.80
N GLU A 620 -27.32 -25.13 -13.98
CA GLU A 620 -28.56 -24.76 -13.29
C GLU A 620 -29.57 -24.16 -14.30
N GLU A 621 -30.86 -24.36 -14.08
CA GLU A 621 -31.92 -23.83 -14.94
C GLU A 621 -31.98 -22.29 -14.85
N MET A 622 -31.69 -21.60 -15.97
CA MET A 622 -31.66 -20.12 -16.04
C MET A 622 -32.99 -19.51 -16.51
N PHE A 623 -33.87 -20.32 -17.10
CA PHE A 623 -35.15 -19.94 -17.68
C PHE A 623 -36.17 -21.01 -17.30
N GLY A 624 -37.37 -20.63 -16.87
CA GLY A 624 -38.40 -21.56 -16.39
C GLY A 624 -38.82 -21.28 -14.94
N GLU A 625 -39.52 -22.23 -14.31
CA GLU A 625 -40.15 -22.03 -13.01
C GLU A 625 -39.16 -21.82 -11.86
N LYS A 626 -37.94 -22.36 -11.97
CA LYS A 626 -36.88 -22.22 -10.96
C LYS A 626 -35.86 -21.12 -11.26
N ALA A 627 -36.05 -20.37 -12.35
CA ALA A 627 -35.13 -19.31 -12.77
C ALA A 627 -34.95 -18.24 -11.69
N TRP A 628 -35.98 -17.92 -10.90
CA TRP A 628 -35.90 -16.92 -9.83
C TRP A 628 -34.89 -17.30 -8.74
N ALA A 629 -34.78 -18.60 -8.40
CA ALA A 629 -33.84 -19.08 -7.41
C ALA A 629 -32.39 -18.99 -7.93
N PHE A 630 -32.19 -19.35 -9.20
CA PHE A 630 -30.91 -19.19 -9.88
C PHE A 630 -30.47 -17.72 -9.96
N TRP A 631 -31.34 -16.84 -10.44
CA TRP A 631 -31.05 -15.41 -10.57
C TRP A 631 -30.92 -14.71 -9.22
N GLY A 632 -31.68 -15.12 -8.20
CA GLY A 632 -31.50 -14.65 -6.82
C GLY A 632 -30.15 -15.04 -6.24
N LYS A 633 -29.72 -16.29 -6.44
CA LYS A 633 -28.38 -16.77 -6.07
C LYS A 633 -27.29 -16.03 -6.83
N ALA A 634 -27.45 -15.80 -8.14
CA ALA A 634 -26.51 -15.01 -8.95
C ALA A 634 -26.43 -13.55 -8.49
N PHE A 635 -27.56 -12.94 -8.11
CA PHE A 635 -27.62 -11.58 -7.59
C PHE A 635 -26.87 -11.44 -6.26
N VAL A 636 -27.07 -12.38 -5.33
CA VAL A 636 -26.33 -12.41 -4.06
C VAL A 636 -24.84 -12.66 -4.31
N LYS A 637 -24.50 -13.64 -5.16
CA LYS A 637 -23.12 -14.03 -5.46
C LYS A 637 -22.33 -12.96 -6.23
N GLY A 638 -23.00 -12.16 -7.06
CA GLY A 638 -22.43 -10.99 -7.74
C GLY A 638 -22.28 -9.76 -6.84
N GLY A 639 -22.68 -9.83 -5.57
CA GLY A 639 -22.60 -8.72 -4.62
C GLY A 639 -23.81 -7.77 -4.62
N GLY A 640 -24.85 -8.05 -5.41
CA GLY A 640 -26.09 -7.27 -5.46
C GLY A 640 -26.92 -7.35 -4.18
N GLY A 641 -26.91 -8.51 -3.51
CA GLY A 641 -27.67 -8.75 -2.27
C GLY A 641 -27.31 -7.79 -1.12
N GLY A 642 -26.01 -7.56 -0.89
CA GLY A 642 -25.54 -6.62 0.13
C GLY A 642 -25.86 -5.15 -0.20
N LEU A 643 -25.84 -4.79 -1.49
CA LEU A 643 -26.20 -3.45 -1.95
C LEU A 643 -27.71 -3.18 -1.85
N PHE A 644 -28.53 -4.21 -2.07
CA PHE A 644 -29.99 -4.12 -2.03
C PHE A 644 -30.53 -3.98 -0.61
N ALA A 645 -30.04 -4.78 0.34
CA ALA A 645 -30.46 -4.69 1.74
C ALA A 645 -30.23 -3.28 2.30
N ASP A 646 -29.05 -2.68 2.03
CA ASP A 646 -28.70 -1.34 2.48
C ASP A 646 -29.40 -0.21 1.69
N PHE A 647 -29.79 -0.45 0.43
CA PHE A 647 -30.59 0.48 -0.37
C PHE A 647 -32.02 0.57 0.14
N VAL A 648 -32.63 -0.57 0.49
CA VAL A 648 -33.98 -0.66 1.09
C VAL A 648 -34.01 -0.01 2.47
N ASP A 649 -32.96 -0.15 3.29
CA ASP A 649 -32.86 0.50 4.60
C ASP A 649 -32.69 2.04 4.55
N LYS A 650 -32.29 2.61 3.40
CA LYS A 650 -31.98 4.04 3.23
C LYS A 650 -32.87 4.78 2.21
N SER A 651 -33.74 4.07 1.51
CA SER A 651 -34.82 4.65 0.70
C SER A 651 -36.04 4.91 1.56
#